data_AF-A0A1V6AEF1-F1
#
_entry.id   AF-A0A1V6AEF1-F1
#
_cell.length_a   1.000
_cell.length_b   1.000
_cell.length_c   1.000
_cell.angle_alpha   90.00
_cell.angle_beta   90.00
_cell.angle_gamma   90.00
#
_symmetry.space_group_name_H-M   'P 1'
#
loop_
_entity.id
_entity.type
_entity.pdbx_description
1 polymer ?
#
loop_
_entity_poly.entity_id
_entity_poly.type
_entity_poly.pdbx_seq_one_letter_code
_entity_poly.pdbx_strand_id
1 'polypeptide(L)'
;MWKKVATASPIKALLTVCLSIMLIGLFGCTTGTKSSGLTDYEAPSVPQNVTGQGKEKACLVTWSANTESDLVGYKVYRSTNSGGPFTYIATVAVLPAPSYFDDDQGNKLVNDQYYYYKVSAFDTQGKESDLALTNSIQIKAGLANEEKPPRVVNLKARASTEAVYVSWDKVTTGNIKGYNIYRGLSSTAGGVSWITSVPLSTPGFVDTSISKSSAEQYTYIIRAFTETYTESENSDPVQVTLKSGDDTIPCAPFNLSISTDSDPVVSWSKPLYNEDGSAIYNSTNATMDLDSYLVFRANANDALFSLIGIIEDNGSANLSQTFKDVNGSSYNLFAVRALDTNGNVSKLSSVTTLSSNVDIPATPQNLRAWSSSATESGIRLAWDSSTNATSYNIYFSTSADGAFAKSWTGQTQWTETTTNVINVYPSAYNQNPDKKGQKLEFGIPYYFKVSAVSSSGKESELSNVAKAYPGGQYVAILEGENPNWEYDVANTDYSNTTHVYIAYNSTAYPNIDNYSGAGAAMLVPTSAGVNGDKYRYGSGSLFSSDYFRLPAPSGSGTYYKYNVYAYYFPHTSSGQWRCEIRENGILSSALLQKDISAYSQVNKGRTVVNLGQIAIGSSVSGIDIDLIALSAGSSGQATLFLDALVFVRSN
;
A
#
# COMPACT_ATOMS: atom_id res chain seq x y z
N MET A 1 -15.82 67.12 -46.07
CA MET A 1 -15.20 66.12 -45.17
C MET A 1 -15.52 64.73 -45.68
N TRP A 2 -14.53 63.84 -45.65
CA TRP A 2 -14.59 62.43 -46.06
C TRP A 2 -15.79 61.68 -45.43
N LYS A 3 -16.37 60.62 -46.01
CA LYS A 3 -15.74 59.35 -46.39
C LYS A 3 -16.59 58.55 -47.39
N LYS A 4 -15.89 57.86 -48.30
CA LYS A 4 -16.42 56.80 -49.19
C LYS A 4 -17.06 55.65 -48.40
N VAL A 5 -18.19 55.14 -48.88
CA VAL A 5 -18.62 53.75 -48.67
C VAL A 5 -18.76 53.15 -50.06
N ALA A 6 -17.83 52.27 -50.43
CA ALA A 6 -17.92 51.47 -51.64
C ALA A 6 -18.66 50.17 -51.32
N THR A 7 -19.73 49.94 -52.06
CA THR A 7 -20.59 48.76 -52.08
C THR A 7 -19.89 47.58 -52.75
N ALA A 8 -19.84 46.42 -52.09
CA ALA A 8 -19.40 45.16 -52.67
C ALA A 8 -20.60 44.26 -53.05
N SER A 9 -20.45 43.60 -54.20
CA SER A 9 -21.41 42.87 -55.03
C SER A 9 -22.19 41.70 -54.38
N PRO A 10 -23.44 41.40 -54.85
CA PRO A 10 -24.36 40.40 -54.28
C PRO A 10 -23.95 38.93 -54.45
N ILE A 11 -22.82 38.65 -55.11
CA ILE A 11 -22.38 37.26 -55.40
C ILE A 11 -21.82 36.55 -54.15
N LYS A 12 -21.28 37.28 -53.16
CA LYS A 12 -20.85 36.68 -51.89
C LYS A 12 -22.03 36.24 -51.01
N ALA A 13 -23.16 36.95 -51.06
CA ALA A 13 -24.33 36.60 -50.26
C ALA A 13 -24.99 35.29 -50.73
N LEU A 14 -25.01 35.02 -52.04
CA LEU A 14 -25.58 33.77 -52.56
C LEU A 14 -24.72 32.55 -52.20
N LEU A 15 -23.39 32.68 -52.26
CA LEU A 15 -22.47 31.62 -51.83
C LEU A 15 -22.50 31.40 -50.32
N THR A 16 -22.63 32.44 -49.50
CA THR A 16 -22.79 32.28 -48.05
C THR A 16 -24.13 31.64 -47.70
N VAL A 17 -25.23 31.96 -48.40
CA VAL A 17 -26.54 31.32 -48.18
C VAL A 17 -26.52 29.85 -48.62
N CYS A 18 -25.91 29.52 -49.77
CA CYS A 18 -25.75 28.11 -50.18
C CYS A 18 -24.83 27.32 -49.23
N LEU A 19 -23.74 27.92 -48.73
CA LEU A 19 -22.87 27.28 -47.75
C LEU A 19 -23.55 27.14 -46.38
N SER A 20 -24.43 28.08 -46.01
CA SER A 20 -25.25 28.01 -44.79
C SER A 20 -26.34 26.94 -44.91
N ILE A 21 -26.98 26.79 -46.07
CA ILE A 21 -27.96 25.73 -46.32
C ILE A 21 -27.29 24.35 -46.39
N MET A 22 -26.04 24.25 -46.89
CA MET A 22 -25.23 23.02 -46.78
C MET A 22 -24.80 22.73 -45.33
N LEU A 23 -24.46 23.75 -44.54
CA LEU A 23 -24.10 23.56 -43.12
C LEU A 23 -25.31 23.24 -42.23
N ILE A 24 -26.50 23.73 -42.58
CA ILE A 24 -27.76 23.44 -41.87
C ILE A 24 -28.35 22.09 -42.32
N GLY A 25 -27.95 21.56 -43.49
CA GLY A 25 -28.19 20.16 -43.88
C GLY A 25 -27.31 19.12 -43.19
N LEU A 26 -26.21 19.53 -42.56
CA LEU A 26 -25.27 18.64 -41.85
C LEU A 26 -25.48 18.58 -40.32
N PHE A 27 -26.33 19.45 -39.75
CA PHE A 27 -26.74 19.41 -38.35
C PHE A 27 -28.27 19.54 -38.18
N GLY A 28 -29.02 19.18 -39.22
CA GLY A 28 -30.46 19.00 -39.19
C GLY A 28 -30.80 17.64 -38.57
N CYS A 29 -31.03 17.66 -37.27
CA CYS A 29 -31.69 16.63 -36.46
C CYS A 29 -32.55 15.64 -37.27
N THR A 30 -32.11 14.39 -37.39
CA THR A 30 -33.01 13.26 -37.56
C THR A 30 -33.23 12.61 -36.19
N THR A 31 -33.86 13.32 -35.25
CA THR A 31 -34.83 12.66 -34.36
C THR A 31 -36.13 12.48 -35.15
N GLY A 32 -36.03 11.78 -36.28
CA GLY A 32 -37.19 11.16 -36.88
C GLY A 32 -37.53 9.99 -35.97
N THR A 33 -38.54 10.15 -35.11
CA THR A 33 -39.29 8.97 -34.69
C THR A 33 -39.77 8.31 -35.97
N LYS A 34 -39.18 7.17 -36.34
CA LYS A 34 -39.69 6.34 -37.43
C LYS A 34 -41.17 6.09 -37.13
N SER A 35 -42.02 6.59 -38.02
CA SER A 35 -43.45 6.27 -38.05
C SER A 35 -43.59 4.76 -37.88
N SER A 36 -44.39 4.30 -36.90
CA SER A 36 -44.67 2.88 -36.70
C SER A 36 -45.36 2.35 -37.96
N GLY A 37 -44.59 1.68 -38.83
CA GLY A 37 -45.10 1.15 -40.09
C GLY A 37 -44.14 1.14 -41.29
N LEU A 38 -42.94 1.74 -41.19
CA LEU A 38 -41.89 1.57 -42.21
C LEU A 38 -40.80 0.63 -41.66
N THR A 39 -40.54 -0.47 -42.35
CA THR A 39 -39.38 -1.35 -42.07
C THR A 39 -38.11 -0.56 -42.30
N ASP A 40 -37.24 -0.52 -41.29
CA ASP A 40 -35.94 0.11 -41.39
C ASP A 40 -35.02 -0.71 -42.32
N TYR A 41 -34.39 -0.10 -43.30
CA TYR A 41 -33.48 -0.81 -44.20
C TYR A 41 -32.02 -0.40 -44.01
N GLU A 42 -31.71 0.48 -43.07
CA GLU A 42 -30.36 0.98 -42.85
C GLU A 42 -29.63 0.13 -41.81
N ALA A 43 -28.37 -0.24 -42.08
CA ALA A 43 -27.55 -0.92 -41.09
C ALA A 43 -27.02 0.09 -40.06
N PRO A 44 -26.69 -0.34 -38.82
CA PRO A 44 -26.09 0.56 -37.83
C PRO A 44 -24.79 1.20 -38.32
N SER A 45 -24.40 2.31 -37.70
CA SER A 45 -23.10 2.93 -37.94
C SER A 45 -21.98 1.99 -37.48
N VAL A 46 -20.83 2.09 -38.15
CA VAL A 46 -19.64 1.31 -37.80
C VAL A 46 -19.13 1.69 -36.40
N PRO A 47 -18.86 0.72 -35.50
CA PRO A 47 -18.30 0.99 -34.17
C PRO A 47 -16.99 1.79 -34.23
N GLN A 48 -16.87 2.79 -33.35
CA GLN A 48 -15.74 3.72 -33.31
C GLN A 48 -14.82 3.46 -32.10
N ASN A 49 -13.58 3.98 -32.19
CA ASN A 49 -12.56 3.88 -31.13
C ASN A 49 -12.33 2.44 -30.65
N VAL A 50 -12.29 1.49 -31.59
CA VAL A 50 -11.96 0.11 -31.23
C VAL A 50 -10.50 0.07 -30.80
N THR A 51 -10.25 -0.36 -29.57
CA THR A 51 -8.91 -0.52 -28.99
C THR A 51 -8.77 -1.90 -28.37
N GLY A 52 -7.54 -2.33 -28.09
CA GLY A 52 -7.29 -3.63 -27.52
C GLY A 52 -6.07 -3.67 -26.61
N GLN A 53 -6.12 -4.54 -25.61
CA GLN A 53 -5.08 -4.74 -24.61
C GLN A 53 -4.72 -6.23 -24.54
N GLY A 54 -3.44 -6.55 -24.63
CA GLY A 54 -2.97 -7.91 -24.34
C GLY A 54 -3.22 -8.27 -22.88
N LYS A 55 -3.42 -9.56 -22.62
CA LYS A 55 -3.47 -10.15 -21.27
C LYS A 55 -2.75 -11.49 -21.33
N GLU A 56 -2.35 -12.04 -20.18
CA GLU A 56 -1.74 -13.37 -20.14
C GLU A 56 -2.70 -14.39 -20.77
N LYS A 57 -2.27 -14.96 -21.90
CA LYS A 57 -3.05 -15.91 -22.72
C LYS A 57 -4.45 -15.43 -23.12
N ALA A 58 -4.67 -14.12 -23.20
CA ALA A 58 -5.94 -13.51 -23.55
C ALA A 58 -5.76 -12.11 -24.16
N CYS A 59 -6.84 -11.53 -24.70
CA CYS A 59 -6.90 -10.17 -25.19
C CYS A 59 -8.21 -9.50 -24.72
N LEU A 60 -8.16 -8.25 -24.29
CA LEU A 60 -9.36 -7.44 -24.00
C LEU A 60 -9.55 -6.44 -25.14
N VAL A 61 -10.70 -6.45 -25.80
CA VAL A 61 -11.08 -5.53 -26.88
C VAL A 61 -12.18 -4.60 -26.36
N THR A 62 -12.07 -3.30 -26.61
CA THR A 62 -13.06 -2.29 -26.18
C THR A 62 -13.41 -1.36 -27.34
N TRP A 63 -14.61 -0.78 -27.34
CA TRP A 63 -15.04 0.21 -28.34
C TRP A 63 -16.04 1.20 -27.74
N SER A 64 -16.31 2.29 -28.46
CA SER A 64 -17.37 3.24 -28.09
C SER A 64 -18.74 2.68 -28.44
N ALA A 65 -19.72 2.86 -27.55
CA ALA A 65 -21.09 2.43 -27.80
C ALA A 65 -21.74 3.24 -28.95
N ASN A 66 -22.37 2.53 -29.86
CA ASN A 66 -23.33 3.03 -30.84
C ASN A 66 -24.58 3.59 -30.15
N THR A 67 -25.28 4.51 -30.80
CA THR A 67 -26.39 5.30 -30.20
C THR A 67 -27.74 5.11 -30.90
N GLU A 68 -27.77 4.26 -31.93
CA GLU A 68 -28.96 3.89 -32.70
C GLU A 68 -30.00 3.21 -31.81
N SER A 69 -31.25 3.62 -31.93
CA SER A 69 -32.35 3.16 -31.05
C SER A 69 -32.74 1.70 -31.24
N ASP A 70 -32.40 1.12 -32.39
CA ASP A 70 -32.70 -0.25 -32.81
C ASP A 70 -31.46 -1.16 -32.81
N LEU A 71 -30.36 -0.71 -32.21
CA LEU A 71 -29.15 -1.50 -32.01
C LEU A 71 -29.41 -2.68 -31.07
N VAL A 72 -29.04 -3.89 -31.49
CA VAL A 72 -29.16 -5.12 -30.68
C VAL A 72 -27.83 -5.51 -30.05
N GLY A 73 -26.71 -5.26 -30.72
CA GLY A 73 -25.40 -5.58 -30.18
C GLY A 73 -24.28 -5.51 -31.22
N TYR A 74 -23.18 -6.19 -30.91
CA TYR A 74 -21.96 -6.17 -31.68
C TYR A 74 -21.47 -7.58 -31.99
N LYS A 75 -20.82 -7.77 -33.14
CA LYS A 75 -20.08 -8.99 -33.46
C LYS A 75 -18.59 -8.70 -33.44
N VAL A 76 -17.84 -9.60 -32.80
CA VAL A 76 -16.38 -9.53 -32.68
C VAL A 76 -15.75 -10.60 -33.55
N TYR A 77 -14.75 -10.21 -34.32
CA TYR A 77 -14.02 -11.06 -35.25
C TYR A 77 -12.53 -11.04 -34.95
N ARG A 78 -11.84 -12.18 -35.14
CA ARG A 78 -10.41 -12.35 -34.91
C ARG A 78 -9.70 -13.01 -36.09
N SER A 79 -8.46 -12.61 -36.34
CA SER A 79 -7.52 -13.27 -37.26
C SER A 79 -6.13 -13.36 -36.64
N THR A 80 -5.31 -14.29 -37.11
CA THR A 80 -3.85 -14.33 -36.82
C THR A 80 -3.03 -13.63 -37.91
N ASN A 81 -3.68 -13.16 -38.99
CA ASN A 81 -3.07 -12.42 -40.09
C ASN A 81 -3.68 -11.01 -40.18
N SER A 82 -2.84 -9.98 -40.36
CA SER A 82 -3.30 -8.58 -40.43
C SER A 82 -4.27 -8.32 -41.61
N GLY A 83 -4.09 -9.05 -42.71
CA GLY A 83 -4.95 -9.00 -43.90
C GLY A 83 -6.20 -9.90 -43.84
N GLY A 84 -6.41 -10.65 -42.75
CA GLY A 84 -7.45 -11.68 -42.66
C GLY A 84 -7.05 -13.03 -43.27
N PRO A 85 -8.00 -13.97 -43.43
CA PRO A 85 -9.43 -13.84 -43.17
C PRO A 85 -9.75 -13.66 -41.68
N PHE A 86 -10.82 -12.91 -41.37
CA PHE A 86 -11.31 -12.71 -40.00
C PHE A 86 -12.45 -13.66 -39.69
N THR A 87 -12.37 -14.36 -38.57
CA THR A 87 -13.36 -15.33 -38.11
C THR A 87 -14.22 -14.71 -37.02
N TYR A 88 -15.53 -14.88 -37.09
CA TYR A 88 -16.46 -14.49 -36.04
C TYR A 88 -16.21 -15.31 -34.76
N ILE A 89 -16.04 -14.65 -33.62
CA ILE A 89 -15.72 -15.30 -32.34
C ILE A 89 -16.74 -15.04 -31.23
N ALA A 90 -17.47 -13.93 -31.26
CA ALA A 90 -18.44 -13.61 -30.22
C ALA A 90 -19.50 -12.57 -30.65
N THR A 91 -20.66 -12.61 -29.99
CA THR A 91 -21.66 -11.53 -29.98
C THR A 91 -21.69 -10.89 -28.60
N VAL A 92 -21.68 -9.55 -28.55
CA VAL A 92 -21.71 -8.75 -27.32
C VAL A 92 -22.97 -7.88 -27.34
N ALA A 93 -23.76 -7.94 -26.27
CA ALA A 93 -24.97 -7.11 -26.13
C ALA A 93 -24.62 -5.62 -25.96
N VAL A 94 -25.60 -4.74 -26.13
CA VAL A 94 -25.41 -3.30 -25.91
C VAL A 94 -25.08 -3.02 -24.44
N LEU A 95 -23.94 -2.39 -24.20
CA LEU A 95 -23.49 -1.91 -22.89
C LEU A 95 -23.03 -0.45 -23.03
N PRO A 96 -23.11 0.37 -21.96
CA PRO A 96 -22.59 1.75 -21.98
C PRO A 96 -21.09 1.85 -22.29
N ALA A 97 -20.33 0.80 -21.95
CA ALA A 97 -18.91 0.64 -22.25
C ALA A 97 -18.67 -0.78 -22.76
N PRO A 98 -18.91 -1.04 -24.05
CA PRO A 98 -18.87 -2.39 -24.60
C PRO A 98 -17.42 -2.88 -24.70
N SER A 99 -17.22 -4.13 -24.27
CA SER A 99 -15.91 -4.80 -24.30
C SER A 99 -16.08 -6.30 -24.46
N TYR A 100 -15.02 -6.96 -24.92
CA TYR A 100 -14.94 -8.41 -25.05
C TYR A 100 -13.59 -8.93 -24.58
N PHE A 101 -13.60 -9.91 -23.68
CA PHE A 101 -12.42 -10.63 -23.23
C PHE A 101 -12.28 -11.93 -24.02
N ASP A 102 -11.31 -11.97 -24.93
CA ASP A 102 -10.98 -13.13 -25.72
C ASP A 102 -9.91 -13.98 -25.01
N ASP A 103 -10.31 -15.14 -24.50
CA ASP A 103 -9.40 -16.18 -24.00
C ASP A 103 -9.47 -17.48 -24.83
N ASP A 104 -9.88 -17.35 -26.09
CA ASP A 104 -10.15 -18.44 -27.03
C ASP A 104 -11.17 -19.47 -26.52
N GLN A 105 -12.28 -18.97 -25.96
CA GLN A 105 -13.33 -19.81 -25.37
C GLN A 105 -12.77 -20.78 -24.31
N GLY A 106 -11.82 -20.30 -23.51
CA GLY A 106 -11.13 -21.08 -22.48
C GLY A 106 -9.90 -21.86 -22.94
N ASN A 107 -9.63 -22.00 -24.25
CA ASN A 107 -8.47 -22.74 -24.76
C ASN A 107 -7.14 -21.98 -24.62
N LYS A 108 -7.21 -20.69 -24.26
CA LYS A 108 -6.08 -19.80 -23.99
C LYS A 108 -5.30 -19.44 -25.26
N LEU A 109 -5.14 -18.14 -25.49
CA LEU A 109 -4.34 -17.64 -26.61
C LEU A 109 -2.86 -17.96 -26.39
N VAL A 110 -2.15 -18.20 -27.48
CA VAL A 110 -0.69 -18.36 -27.46
C VAL A 110 -0.04 -17.01 -27.14
N ASN A 111 0.76 -16.97 -26.07
CA ASN A 111 1.54 -15.78 -25.72
C ASN A 111 2.53 -15.42 -26.82
N ASP A 112 2.88 -14.14 -26.85
CA ASP A 112 3.79 -13.52 -27.81
C ASP A 112 3.37 -13.57 -29.28
N GLN A 113 2.18 -14.11 -29.58
CA GLN A 113 1.59 -14.14 -30.90
C GLN A 113 0.68 -12.93 -31.13
N TYR A 114 0.70 -12.40 -32.35
CA TYR A 114 -0.19 -11.32 -32.76
C TYR A 114 -1.56 -11.85 -33.16
N TYR A 115 -2.59 -11.24 -32.58
CA TYR A 115 -3.98 -11.40 -32.95
C TYR A 115 -4.54 -10.07 -33.42
N TYR A 116 -5.46 -10.16 -34.36
CA TYR A 116 -6.02 -9.03 -35.07
C TYR A 116 -7.53 -9.04 -34.94
N TYR A 117 -8.12 -7.95 -34.43
CA TYR A 117 -9.55 -7.89 -34.15
C TYR A 117 -10.28 -6.88 -35.02
N LYS A 118 -11.55 -7.19 -35.32
CA LYS A 118 -12.53 -6.28 -35.96
C LYS A 118 -13.87 -6.41 -35.26
N VAL A 119 -14.64 -5.32 -35.22
CA VAL A 119 -15.96 -5.27 -34.59
C VAL A 119 -16.96 -4.63 -35.55
N SER A 120 -18.19 -5.15 -35.59
CA SER A 120 -19.34 -4.58 -36.29
C SER A 120 -20.54 -4.48 -35.34
N ALA A 121 -21.50 -3.62 -35.69
CA ALA A 121 -22.77 -3.47 -34.98
C ALA A 121 -23.91 -4.12 -35.79
N PHE A 122 -24.95 -4.62 -35.12
CA PHE A 122 -26.15 -5.14 -35.80
C PHE A 122 -27.46 -4.74 -35.13
N ASP A 123 -28.52 -4.62 -35.93
CA ASP A 123 -29.85 -4.14 -35.53
C ASP A 123 -30.87 -5.26 -35.25
N THR A 124 -32.10 -4.87 -34.90
CA THR A 124 -33.25 -5.76 -34.67
C THR A 124 -33.67 -6.59 -35.87
N GLN A 125 -33.25 -6.23 -37.08
CA GLN A 125 -33.50 -6.96 -38.32
C GLN A 125 -32.30 -7.80 -38.75
N GLY A 126 -31.22 -7.82 -37.96
CA GLY A 126 -30.01 -8.57 -38.20
C GLY A 126 -29.11 -7.97 -39.28
N LYS A 127 -29.33 -6.72 -39.70
CA LYS A 127 -28.42 -6.02 -40.61
C LYS A 127 -27.17 -5.63 -39.86
N GLU A 128 -26.03 -5.86 -40.49
CA GLU A 128 -24.73 -5.63 -39.89
C GLU A 128 -24.05 -4.44 -40.56
N SER A 129 -23.41 -3.59 -39.76
CA SER A 129 -22.57 -2.50 -40.24
C SER A 129 -21.36 -3.04 -41.01
N ASP A 130 -20.67 -2.17 -41.74
CA ASP A 130 -19.31 -2.48 -42.17
C ASP A 130 -18.42 -2.76 -40.93
N LEU A 131 -17.35 -3.55 -41.11
CA LEU A 131 -16.37 -3.80 -40.07
C LEU A 131 -15.58 -2.52 -39.75
N ALA A 132 -15.33 -2.25 -38.48
CA ALA A 132 -14.52 -1.10 -38.05
C ALA A 132 -13.19 -1.00 -38.81
N LEU A 133 -12.95 0.17 -39.42
CA LEU A 133 -11.85 0.46 -40.35
C LEU A 133 -10.47 0.61 -39.68
N THR A 134 -10.36 0.44 -38.36
CA THR A 134 -9.03 0.44 -37.73
C THR A 134 -8.31 -0.80 -38.22
N ASN A 135 -7.24 -0.63 -39.02
CA ASN A 135 -6.35 -1.71 -39.43
C ASN A 135 -6.13 -2.64 -38.25
N SER A 136 -6.69 -3.86 -38.35
CA SER A 136 -6.40 -5.03 -37.54
C SER A 136 -5.70 -4.67 -36.22
N ILE A 137 -6.42 -4.47 -35.11
CA ILE A 137 -5.77 -4.10 -33.84
C ILE A 137 -4.79 -5.21 -33.51
N GLN A 138 -3.50 -4.92 -33.61
CA GLN A 138 -2.43 -5.87 -33.38
C GLN A 138 -2.25 -6.03 -31.88
N ILE A 139 -2.84 -7.08 -31.31
CA ILE A 139 -2.73 -7.39 -29.89
C ILE A 139 -1.82 -8.58 -29.73
N LYS A 140 -0.74 -8.41 -28.97
CA LYS A 140 0.15 -9.49 -28.59
C LYS A 140 -0.37 -10.10 -27.28
N ALA A 141 -0.86 -11.34 -27.31
CA ALA A 141 -1.24 -12.04 -26.08
C ALA A 141 0.00 -12.20 -25.18
N GLY A 142 -0.14 -12.08 -23.86
CA GLY A 142 0.97 -12.04 -22.91
C GLY A 142 1.39 -10.63 -22.43
N LEU A 143 0.78 -9.55 -22.94
CA LEU A 143 1.10 -8.16 -22.52
C LEU A 143 0.04 -7.55 -21.60
N ALA A 144 -0.05 -7.96 -20.33
CA ALA A 144 -0.65 -7.08 -19.33
C ALA A 144 0.33 -5.94 -19.04
N ASN A 145 -0.02 -4.68 -19.31
CA ASN A 145 0.77 -3.53 -18.85
C ASN A 145 0.46 -3.24 -17.37
N GLU A 146 0.82 -4.18 -16.50
CA GLU A 146 1.70 -3.79 -15.40
C GLU A 146 3.09 -4.01 -15.96
N GLU A 147 3.90 -2.95 -16.06
CA GLU A 147 5.27 -3.08 -16.51
C GLU A 147 5.97 -4.06 -15.56
N LYS A 148 6.18 -5.31 -16.02
CA LYS A 148 6.95 -6.29 -15.25
C LYS A 148 8.25 -5.60 -14.87
N PRO A 149 8.63 -5.62 -13.59
CA PRO A 149 9.81 -4.90 -13.16
C PRO A 149 11.04 -5.40 -13.93
N PRO A 150 12.06 -4.55 -14.12
CA PRO A 150 13.30 -4.98 -14.78
C PRO A 150 13.88 -6.21 -14.10
N ARG A 151 14.32 -7.18 -14.91
CA ARG A 151 14.98 -8.38 -14.37
C ARG A 151 16.30 -8.02 -13.70
N VAL A 152 16.68 -8.83 -12.72
CA VAL A 152 17.99 -8.75 -12.06
C VAL A 152 19.09 -9.25 -13.02
N VAL A 153 20.25 -8.58 -13.00
CA VAL A 153 21.42 -8.92 -13.83
C VAL A 153 22.69 -9.02 -12.98
N ASN A 154 23.76 -9.56 -13.56
CA ASN A 154 25.07 -9.71 -12.92
C ASN A 154 25.00 -10.49 -11.60
N LEU A 155 24.18 -11.55 -11.58
CA LEU A 155 24.07 -12.45 -10.43
C LEU A 155 25.39 -13.21 -10.23
N LYS A 156 25.95 -13.10 -9.04
CA LYS A 156 27.17 -13.80 -8.60
C LYS A 156 26.85 -14.63 -7.37
N ALA A 157 27.45 -15.81 -7.28
CA ALA A 157 27.41 -16.63 -6.09
C ALA A 157 28.80 -17.14 -5.72
N ARG A 158 29.05 -17.26 -4.42
CA ARG A 158 30.25 -17.84 -3.81
C ARG A 158 29.86 -18.61 -2.55
N ALA A 159 30.58 -19.68 -2.24
CA ALA A 159 30.28 -20.51 -1.07
C ALA A 159 31.47 -20.60 -0.13
N SER A 160 31.18 -20.59 1.16
CA SER A 160 32.10 -20.99 2.21
C SER A 160 31.83 -22.44 2.64
N THR A 161 32.38 -22.81 3.78
CA THR A 161 32.10 -24.07 4.47
C THR A 161 30.71 -24.14 5.12
N GLU A 162 30.05 -23.01 5.31
CA GLU A 162 28.82 -22.89 6.12
C GLU A 162 27.72 -22.05 5.47
N ALA A 163 28.04 -21.27 4.45
CA ALA A 163 27.10 -20.34 3.83
C ALA A 163 27.30 -20.24 2.32
N VAL A 164 26.25 -19.83 1.61
CA VAL A 164 26.33 -19.33 0.25
C VAL A 164 26.05 -17.83 0.25
N TYR A 165 26.96 -17.06 -0.35
CA TYR A 165 26.83 -15.64 -0.60
C TYR A 165 26.33 -15.45 -2.03
N VAL A 166 25.27 -14.68 -2.20
CA VAL A 166 24.69 -14.35 -3.50
C VAL A 166 24.56 -12.84 -3.60
N SER A 167 25.04 -12.22 -4.67
CA SER A 167 24.92 -10.78 -4.90
C SER A 167 24.58 -10.47 -6.35
N TRP A 168 23.93 -9.34 -6.59
CA TRP A 168 23.54 -8.92 -7.93
C TRP A 168 23.64 -7.40 -8.09
N ASP A 169 23.44 -6.91 -9.31
CA ASP A 169 23.35 -5.47 -9.53
C ASP A 169 21.99 -4.96 -9.04
N LYS A 170 22.02 -3.88 -8.25
CA LYS A 170 20.80 -3.20 -7.82
C LYS A 170 20.01 -2.72 -9.04
N VAL A 171 18.71 -3.04 -9.07
CA VAL A 171 17.76 -2.46 -10.03
C VAL A 171 17.49 -1.01 -9.63
N THR A 172 17.76 -0.07 -10.54
CA THR A 172 17.67 1.39 -10.29
C THR A 172 16.48 2.05 -11.00
N THR A 173 15.66 1.26 -11.69
CA THR A 173 14.50 1.72 -12.47
C THR A 173 13.29 0.85 -12.17
N GLY A 174 12.09 1.42 -12.29
CA GLY A 174 10.84 0.75 -11.92
C GLY A 174 10.56 0.86 -10.42
N ASN A 175 9.27 0.78 -10.05
CA ASN A 175 8.83 0.92 -8.67
C ASN A 175 9.08 -0.39 -7.89
N ILE A 176 10.35 -0.71 -7.65
CA ILE A 176 10.79 -1.96 -7.01
C ILE A 176 10.73 -1.82 -5.50
N LYS A 177 10.11 -2.80 -4.83
CA LYS A 177 10.07 -2.92 -3.38
C LYS A 177 11.23 -3.78 -2.85
N GLY A 178 11.58 -4.84 -3.56
CA GLY A 178 12.67 -5.73 -3.17
C GLY A 178 12.93 -6.85 -4.16
N TYR A 179 13.59 -7.90 -3.66
CA TYR A 179 13.97 -9.08 -4.44
C TYR A 179 13.48 -10.35 -3.76
N ASN A 180 12.93 -11.27 -4.56
CA ASN A 180 12.59 -12.63 -4.15
C ASN A 180 13.74 -13.57 -4.53
N ILE A 181 14.20 -14.37 -3.56
CA ILE A 181 15.31 -15.31 -3.70
C ILE A 181 14.74 -16.72 -3.84
N TYR A 182 15.10 -17.38 -4.93
CA TYR A 182 14.75 -18.77 -5.18
C TYR A 182 16.00 -19.65 -5.20
N ARG A 183 15.89 -20.85 -4.63
CA ARG A 183 16.95 -21.87 -4.62
C ARG A 183 16.39 -23.23 -5.00
N GLY A 184 17.17 -24.01 -5.72
CA GLY A 184 16.90 -25.42 -6.02
C GLY A 184 18.17 -26.26 -5.98
N LEU A 185 18.00 -27.58 -6.04
CA LEU A 185 19.12 -28.53 -6.19
C LEU A 185 19.29 -28.88 -7.67
N SER A 186 20.54 -28.85 -8.15
CA SER A 186 20.87 -29.11 -9.57
C SER A 186 20.44 -30.52 -10.05
N SER A 187 20.39 -31.49 -9.13
CA SER A 187 19.98 -32.88 -9.41
C SER A 187 18.47 -33.09 -9.59
N THR A 188 17.65 -32.09 -9.29
CA THR A 188 16.19 -32.20 -9.45
C THR A 188 15.79 -31.54 -10.77
N ALA A 189 15.40 -32.34 -11.76
CA ALA A 189 14.71 -31.83 -12.94
C ALA A 189 13.33 -31.29 -12.51
N GLY A 190 13.28 -30.04 -12.03
CA GLY A 190 12.03 -29.42 -11.59
C GLY A 190 12.15 -28.34 -10.53
N GLY A 191 12.66 -27.17 -10.92
CA GLY A 191 12.27 -25.91 -10.28
C GLY A 191 13.10 -25.45 -9.08
N VAL A 192 13.41 -24.15 -9.07
CA VAL A 192 13.82 -23.43 -7.88
C VAL A 192 12.58 -23.12 -7.03
N SER A 193 12.71 -23.12 -5.71
CA SER A 193 11.66 -22.75 -4.77
C SER A 193 12.02 -21.44 -4.08
N TRP A 194 11.01 -20.62 -3.77
CA TRP A 194 11.20 -19.41 -2.99
C TRP A 194 11.72 -19.76 -1.59
N ILE A 195 12.75 -19.04 -1.12
CA ILE A 195 13.26 -19.13 0.25
C ILE A 195 12.83 -17.92 1.06
N THR A 196 13.14 -16.73 0.54
CA THR A 196 13.01 -15.47 1.29
C THR A 196 13.02 -14.27 0.34
N SER A 197 12.83 -13.07 0.91
CA SER A 197 12.86 -11.81 0.19
C SER A 197 13.74 -10.80 0.92
N VAL A 198 14.44 -9.93 0.19
CA VAL A 198 15.29 -8.85 0.75
C VAL A 198 14.85 -7.49 0.18
N PRO A 199 15.01 -6.38 0.94
CA PRO A 199 14.60 -5.06 0.48
C PRO A 199 15.46 -4.56 -0.70
N LEU A 200 14.92 -3.60 -1.47
CA LEU A 200 15.61 -2.98 -2.62
C LEU A 200 17.02 -2.45 -2.27
N SER A 201 17.21 -1.98 -1.04
CA SER A 201 18.48 -1.45 -0.54
C SER A 201 19.56 -2.51 -0.31
N THR A 202 19.25 -3.80 -0.48
CA THR A 202 20.11 -4.93 -0.16
C THR A 202 20.23 -5.86 -1.37
N PRO A 203 21.07 -5.53 -2.36
CA PRO A 203 21.26 -6.34 -3.57
C PRO A 203 22.18 -7.57 -3.31
N GLY A 204 21.91 -8.29 -2.24
CA GLY A 204 22.64 -9.48 -1.83
C GLY A 204 21.95 -10.28 -0.74
N PHE A 205 22.36 -11.52 -0.57
CA PHE A 205 21.80 -12.48 0.35
C PHE A 205 22.87 -13.46 0.85
N VAL A 206 22.80 -13.81 2.14
CA VAL A 206 23.65 -14.83 2.76
C VAL A 206 22.77 -15.99 3.19
N ASP A 207 22.89 -17.11 2.49
CA ASP A 207 22.15 -18.33 2.78
C ASP A 207 22.92 -19.22 3.75
N THR A 208 22.49 -19.24 5.02
CA THR A 208 22.99 -20.13 6.07
C THR A 208 22.07 -21.33 6.31
N SER A 209 20.96 -21.45 5.57
CA SER A 209 19.96 -22.50 5.75
C SER A 209 20.27 -23.79 4.97
N ILE A 210 21.46 -23.86 4.38
CA ILE A 210 21.92 -24.96 3.53
C ILE A 210 22.35 -26.17 4.37
N SER A 211 22.07 -27.38 3.88
CA SER A 211 22.54 -28.61 4.52
C SER A 211 23.77 -29.16 3.81
N LYS A 212 24.81 -29.52 4.57
CA LYS A 212 25.99 -30.24 4.07
C LYS A 212 25.65 -31.62 3.52
N SER A 213 24.49 -32.19 3.89
CA SER A 213 24.06 -33.52 3.46
C SER A 213 23.22 -33.53 2.18
N SER A 214 22.82 -32.37 1.65
CA SER A 214 22.00 -32.27 0.44
C SER A 214 22.72 -31.56 -0.71
N ALA A 215 22.93 -32.33 -1.78
CA ALA A 215 23.34 -31.94 -3.13
C ALA A 215 24.80 -31.54 -3.38
N GLU A 216 25.28 -32.01 -4.53
CA GLU A 216 26.57 -31.68 -5.14
C GLU A 216 26.62 -30.24 -5.68
N GLN A 217 25.47 -29.55 -5.81
CA GLN A 217 25.38 -28.19 -6.36
C GLN A 217 24.01 -27.52 -6.09
N TYR A 218 24.03 -26.26 -5.66
CA TYR A 218 22.86 -25.39 -5.48
C TYR A 218 22.68 -24.46 -6.69
N THR A 219 21.44 -24.19 -7.08
CA THR A 219 21.08 -23.21 -8.13
C THR A 219 20.27 -22.07 -7.52
N TYR A 220 20.64 -20.82 -7.81
CA TYR A 220 19.92 -19.62 -7.36
C TYR A 220 19.38 -18.81 -8.54
N ILE A 221 18.18 -18.28 -8.36
CA ILE A 221 17.51 -17.34 -9.28
C ILE A 221 16.91 -16.22 -8.45
N ILE A 222 17.04 -14.98 -8.92
CA ILE A 222 16.50 -13.79 -8.27
C ILE A 222 15.45 -13.13 -9.16
N ARG A 223 14.37 -12.64 -8.56
CA ARG A 223 13.38 -11.79 -9.24
C ARG A 223 13.20 -10.49 -8.46
N ALA A 224 13.12 -9.36 -9.15
CA ALA A 224 12.69 -8.11 -8.54
C ALA A 224 11.17 -8.12 -8.40
N PHE A 225 10.61 -7.48 -7.37
CA PHE A 225 9.17 -7.35 -7.21
C PHE A 225 8.75 -5.92 -6.85
N THR A 226 7.56 -5.51 -7.30
CA THR A 226 6.98 -4.17 -7.07
C THR A 226 6.18 -4.11 -5.76
N GLU A 227 5.66 -2.94 -5.39
CA GLU A 227 4.74 -2.80 -4.24
C GLU A 227 3.46 -3.62 -4.38
N THR A 228 3.03 -3.89 -5.62
CA THR A 228 1.89 -4.75 -5.96
C THR A 228 2.24 -6.24 -5.99
N TYR A 229 3.48 -6.60 -5.61
CA TYR A 229 4.02 -7.97 -5.65
C TYR A 229 4.13 -8.58 -7.06
N THR A 230 4.16 -7.74 -8.08
CA THR A 230 4.41 -8.16 -9.46
C THR A 230 5.89 -8.47 -9.63
N GLU A 231 6.24 -9.67 -10.09
CA GLU A 231 7.63 -10.13 -10.23
C GLU A 231 8.21 -9.90 -11.63
N SER A 232 9.53 -9.71 -11.69
CA SER A 232 10.29 -9.67 -12.93
C SER A 232 10.43 -11.06 -13.54
N GLU A 233 10.98 -11.11 -14.77
CA GLU A 233 11.56 -12.35 -15.28
C GLU A 233 12.70 -12.85 -14.37
N ASN A 234 13.00 -14.15 -14.46
CA ASN A 234 14.15 -14.74 -13.78
C ASN A 234 15.45 -14.00 -14.16
N SER A 235 16.34 -13.83 -13.19
CA SER A 235 17.75 -13.61 -13.48
C SER A 235 18.34 -14.80 -14.24
N ASP A 236 19.50 -14.61 -14.86
CA ASP A 236 20.32 -15.75 -15.28
C ASP A 236 20.62 -16.62 -14.05
N PRO A 237 20.46 -17.95 -14.12
CA PRO A 237 20.69 -18.82 -12.97
C PRO A 237 22.18 -18.89 -12.65
N VAL A 238 22.52 -18.88 -11.36
CA VAL A 238 23.89 -19.12 -10.90
C VAL A 238 23.95 -20.42 -10.09
N GLN A 239 25.00 -21.20 -10.32
CA GLN A 239 25.21 -22.46 -9.61
C GLN A 239 26.45 -22.40 -8.74
N VAL A 240 26.39 -23.02 -7.57
CA VAL A 240 27.49 -23.01 -6.60
C VAL A 240 27.48 -24.28 -5.75
N THR A 241 28.67 -24.78 -5.44
CA THR A 241 28.89 -25.95 -4.58
C THR A 241 29.55 -25.49 -3.30
N LEU A 242 29.10 -26.04 -2.16
CA LEU A 242 29.72 -25.76 -0.87
C LEU A 242 31.17 -26.22 -0.85
N LYS A 243 32.00 -25.43 -0.19
CA LYS A 243 33.43 -25.68 -0.10
C LYS A 243 33.77 -26.40 1.19
N SER A 244 34.89 -27.11 1.22
CA SER A 244 35.33 -27.87 2.40
C SER A 244 36.16 -27.06 3.39
N GLY A 245 36.70 -25.90 2.97
CA GLY A 245 37.69 -25.16 3.74
C GLY A 245 39.05 -25.83 3.69
N ASP A 246 40.03 -25.11 4.24
CA ASP A 246 41.38 -25.61 4.55
C ASP A 246 41.93 -24.87 5.79
N ASP A 247 43.22 -25.08 6.10
CA ASP A 247 43.87 -24.46 7.27
C ASP A 247 44.46 -23.06 6.97
N THR A 248 44.35 -22.56 5.74
CA THR A 248 44.90 -21.27 5.30
C THR A 248 43.82 -20.18 5.28
N ILE A 249 43.40 -19.72 6.45
CA ILE A 249 42.37 -18.68 6.58
C ILE A 249 42.96 -17.30 6.27
N PRO A 250 42.40 -16.51 5.35
CA PRO A 250 42.93 -15.20 5.02
C PRO A 250 42.73 -14.19 6.16
N CYS A 251 43.73 -13.31 6.38
CA CYS A 251 43.53 -12.14 7.24
C CYS A 251 42.48 -11.17 6.65
N ALA A 252 41.93 -10.30 7.50
CA ALA A 252 40.97 -9.30 7.06
C ALA A 252 41.60 -8.29 6.08
N PRO A 253 40.86 -7.85 5.04
CA PRO A 253 41.24 -6.68 4.26
C PRO A 253 41.47 -5.44 5.14
N PHE A 254 42.39 -4.56 4.72
CA PHE A 254 42.78 -3.38 5.50
C PHE A 254 42.74 -2.10 4.66
N ASN A 255 42.97 -0.94 5.29
CA ASN A 255 42.86 0.38 4.66
C ASN A 255 41.50 0.63 3.97
N LEU A 256 40.41 0.17 4.59
CA LEU A 256 39.06 0.41 4.07
C LEU A 256 38.76 1.92 4.06
N SER A 257 38.26 2.43 2.95
CA SER A 257 37.88 3.83 2.78
C SER A 257 36.67 3.99 1.85
N ILE A 258 35.89 5.05 2.07
CA ILE A 258 34.69 5.41 1.31
C ILE A 258 34.85 6.85 0.85
N SER A 259 34.62 7.15 -0.44
CA SER A 259 34.94 8.47 -1.00
C SER A 259 33.75 9.30 -1.49
N THR A 260 32.59 8.70 -1.76
CA THR A 260 31.40 9.40 -2.28
C THR A 260 30.14 9.03 -1.50
N ASP A 261 29.22 9.99 -1.36
CA ASP A 261 27.93 9.78 -0.69
C ASP A 261 26.84 9.33 -1.67
N SER A 262 26.91 9.74 -2.94
CA SER A 262 26.11 9.18 -4.03
C SER A 262 26.95 8.14 -4.75
N ASP A 263 26.42 6.93 -4.92
CA ASP A 263 27.12 5.77 -5.48
C ASP A 263 28.48 5.52 -4.79
N PRO A 264 28.50 4.98 -3.55
CA PRO A 264 29.70 4.89 -2.75
C PRO A 264 30.78 4.08 -3.45
N VAL A 265 31.96 4.69 -3.56
CA VAL A 265 33.19 3.99 -3.96
C VAL A 265 33.87 3.45 -2.70
N VAL A 266 33.82 2.13 -2.54
CA VAL A 266 34.44 1.38 -1.45
C VAL A 266 35.81 0.91 -1.91
N SER A 267 36.88 1.26 -1.19
CA SER A 267 38.26 0.88 -1.53
C SER A 267 38.98 0.22 -0.36
N TRP A 268 39.77 -0.82 -0.62
CA TRP A 268 40.54 -1.56 0.39
C TRP A 268 41.84 -2.13 -0.18
N SER A 269 42.76 -2.50 0.71
CA SER A 269 43.98 -3.25 0.41
C SER A 269 43.78 -4.75 0.67
N LYS A 270 44.33 -5.57 -0.22
CA LYS A 270 44.34 -7.04 -0.15
C LYS A 270 45.13 -7.53 1.07
N PRO A 271 44.66 -8.56 1.81
CA PRO A 271 45.46 -9.15 2.89
C PRO A 271 46.76 -9.77 2.33
N LEU A 272 47.86 -9.57 3.06
CA LEU A 272 49.18 -10.06 2.66
C LEU A 272 49.49 -11.46 3.20
N TYR A 273 48.80 -11.87 4.29
CA TYR A 273 49.06 -13.09 5.02
C TYR A 273 47.76 -13.77 5.45
N ASN A 274 47.81 -15.09 5.64
CA ASN A 274 46.81 -15.88 6.34
C ASN A 274 46.98 -15.72 7.86
N GLU A 275 45.99 -16.16 8.65
CA GLU A 275 46.02 -16.06 10.11
C GLU A 275 47.17 -16.87 10.74
N ASP A 276 47.66 -17.90 10.05
CA ASP A 276 48.83 -18.70 10.44
C ASP A 276 50.17 -18.03 10.08
N GLY A 277 50.15 -16.87 9.41
CA GLY A 277 51.32 -16.12 8.98
C GLY A 277 51.88 -16.52 7.61
N SER A 278 51.31 -17.52 6.93
CA SER A 278 51.68 -17.85 5.55
C SER A 278 51.31 -16.71 4.60
N ALA A 279 52.10 -16.50 3.53
CA ALA A 279 51.90 -15.36 2.63
C ALA A 279 50.83 -15.63 1.57
N ILE A 280 49.88 -14.69 1.42
CA ILE A 280 48.85 -14.64 0.37
C ILE A 280 49.31 -13.79 -0.83
N TYR A 281 50.23 -12.85 -0.61
CA TYR A 281 50.69 -11.95 -1.66
C TYR A 281 52.16 -11.60 -1.47
N ASN A 282 53.03 -11.96 -2.43
CA ASN A 282 54.47 -11.70 -2.35
C ASN A 282 55.00 -10.72 -3.40
N SER A 283 54.16 -9.82 -3.93
CA SER A 283 54.49 -8.75 -4.90
C SER A 283 55.06 -9.17 -6.26
N THR A 284 55.44 -10.45 -6.46
CA THR A 284 56.03 -10.95 -7.71
C THR A 284 55.22 -12.11 -8.32
N ASN A 285 54.57 -12.93 -7.48
CA ASN A 285 53.57 -13.91 -7.88
C ASN A 285 52.42 -13.88 -6.86
N ALA A 286 51.23 -13.44 -7.29
CA ALA A 286 50.02 -13.53 -6.47
C ALA A 286 49.79 -15.02 -6.14
N THR A 287 49.91 -15.43 -4.88
CA THR A 287 49.41 -16.77 -4.53
C THR A 287 47.90 -16.70 -4.68
N MET A 288 47.37 -17.57 -5.55
CA MET A 288 45.98 -17.59 -6.04
C MET A 288 44.96 -18.00 -4.98
N ASP A 289 45.27 -17.77 -3.71
CA ASP A 289 44.49 -18.28 -2.59
C ASP A 289 43.16 -17.53 -2.47
N LEU A 290 43.15 -16.20 -2.68
CA LEU A 290 41.91 -15.42 -2.67
C LEU A 290 41.07 -15.65 -3.93
N ASP A 291 39.78 -15.90 -3.73
CA ASP A 291 38.77 -15.96 -4.79
C ASP A 291 38.04 -14.62 -4.93
N SER A 292 37.58 -14.06 -3.82
CA SER A 292 36.74 -12.86 -3.85
C SER A 292 36.70 -12.09 -2.53
N TYR A 293 36.07 -10.92 -2.58
CA TYR A 293 35.79 -10.05 -1.45
C TYR A 293 34.29 -9.89 -1.29
N LEU A 294 33.81 -10.13 -0.07
CA LEU A 294 32.42 -9.97 0.34
C LEU A 294 32.27 -8.58 0.95
N VAL A 295 31.49 -7.71 0.29
CA VAL A 295 31.29 -6.33 0.72
C VAL A 295 29.95 -6.21 1.41
N PHE A 296 29.98 -5.69 2.63
CA PHE A 296 28.81 -5.55 3.49
C PHE A 296 28.49 -4.09 3.78
N ARG A 297 27.20 -3.82 3.97
CA ARG A 297 26.66 -2.53 4.42
C ARG A 297 25.77 -2.72 5.64
N ALA A 298 25.84 -1.81 6.60
CA ALA A 298 24.85 -1.65 7.66
C ALA A 298 24.36 -0.20 7.71
N ASN A 299 23.14 0.02 8.19
CA ASN A 299 22.64 1.36 8.53
C ASN A 299 22.96 1.67 9.99
N ALA A 300 22.79 2.93 10.41
CA ALA A 300 22.97 3.33 11.82
C ALA A 300 22.14 2.50 12.82
N ASN A 301 20.99 1.96 12.38
CA ASN A 301 20.06 1.21 13.21
C ASN A 301 20.13 -0.30 12.99
N ASP A 302 20.91 -0.75 12.01
CA ASP A 302 20.97 -2.17 11.66
C ASP A 302 22.09 -2.79 12.48
N ALA A 303 21.73 -3.62 13.46
CA ALA A 303 22.72 -4.41 14.20
C ALA A 303 23.42 -5.44 13.30
N LEU A 304 22.89 -5.67 12.10
CA LEU A 304 23.34 -6.70 11.17
C LEU A 304 23.84 -6.08 9.86
N PHE A 305 25.00 -6.54 9.43
CA PHE A 305 25.58 -6.22 8.12
C PHE A 305 24.88 -7.05 7.04
N SER A 306 24.37 -6.35 6.01
CA SER A 306 23.80 -6.94 4.81
C SER A 306 24.85 -7.04 3.71
N LEU A 307 24.89 -8.17 2.99
CA LEU A 307 25.74 -8.31 1.80
C LEU A 307 25.22 -7.40 0.68
N ILE A 308 26.11 -6.63 0.06
CA ILE A 308 25.77 -5.74 -1.07
C ILE A 308 26.56 -6.06 -2.34
N GLY A 309 27.58 -6.92 -2.26
CA GLY A 309 28.34 -7.32 -3.44
C GLY A 309 29.43 -8.36 -3.20
N ILE A 310 29.77 -9.04 -4.29
CA ILE A 310 30.89 -9.98 -4.40
C ILE A 310 31.84 -9.46 -5.49
N ILE A 311 33.08 -9.17 -5.09
CA ILE A 311 34.12 -8.61 -5.95
C ILE A 311 35.22 -9.64 -6.12
N GLU A 312 35.42 -10.10 -7.35
CA GLU A 312 36.41 -11.13 -7.66
C GLU A 312 37.83 -10.57 -7.48
N ASP A 313 38.74 -11.39 -6.97
CA ASP A 313 40.14 -11.00 -6.90
C ASP A 313 40.71 -10.84 -8.32
N ASN A 314 41.37 -9.72 -8.57
CA ASN A 314 42.00 -9.42 -9.86
C ASN A 314 43.54 -9.37 -9.77
N GLY A 315 44.10 -9.88 -8.66
CA GLY A 315 45.53 -9.83 -8.37
C GLY A 315 46.10 -8.47 -7.96
N SER A 316 45.30 -7.38 -7.95
CA SER A 316 45.77 -6.05 -7.54
C SER A 316 45.92 -5.95 -6.02
N ALA A 317 46.96 -5.23 -5.57
CA ALA A 317 47.18 -4.99 -4.15
C ALA A 317 46.10 -4.10 -3.50
N ASN A 318 45.45 -3.25 -4.30
CA ASN A 318 44.35 -2.39 -3.89
C ASN A 318 43.17 -2.60 -4.85
N LEU A 319 41.98 -2.71 -4.29
CA LEU A 319 40.74 -2.83 -5.04
C LEU A 319 39.80 -1.68 -4.67
N SER A 320 38.97 -1.29 -5.63
CA SER A 320 37.90 -0.32 -5.44
C SER A 320 36.67 -0.74 -6.22
N GLN A 321 35.50 -0.63 -5.62
CA GLN A 321 34.22 -0.90 -6.27
C GLN A 321 33.25 0.25 -6.05
N THR A 322 32.59 0.67 -7.13
CA THR A 322 31.44 1.57 -7.06
C THR A 322 30.17 0.77 -6.92
N PHE A 323 29.34 1.13 -5.94
CA PHE A 323 28.01 0.53 -5.78
C PHE A 323 26.95 1.56 -6.08
N LYS A 324 26.12 1.30 -7.10
CA LYS A 324 25.09 2.25 -7.53
C LYS A 324 23.87 2.21 -6.63
N ASP A 325 23.46 3.37 -6.13
CA ASP A 325 22.23 3.58 -5.35
C ASP A 325 22.06 2.58 -4.19
N VAL A 326 23.15 2.07 -3.63
CA VAL A 326 23.11 1.17 -2.47
C VAL A 326 23.07 1.93 -1.15
N ASN A 327 22.93 3.25 -1.19
CA ASN A 327 22.74 4.04 0.02
C ASN A 327 21.28 3.91 0.44
N GLY A 328 21.03 3.03 1.41
CA GLY A 328 19.67 2.92 1.95
C GLY A 328 19.29 4.14 2.79
N SER A 329 20.28 4.81 3.38
CA SER A 329 20.12 5.96 4.26
C SER A 329 21.27 6.96 4.10
N SER A 330 21.16 8.13 4.75
CA SER A 330 22.25 9.10 4.88
C SER A 330 23.47 8.57 5.65
N TYR A 331 23.35 7.48 6.42
CA TYR A 331 24.46 6.88 7.18
C TYR A 331 24.65 5.40 6.89
N ASN A 332 25.72 5.08 6.16
CA ASN A 332 26.08 3.72 5.80
C ASN A 332 27.44 3.35 6.42
N LEU A 333 27.46 2.25 7.15
CA LEU A 333 28.67 1.58 7.61
C LEU A 333 29.04 0.51 6.58
N PHE A 334 30.32 0.41 6.25
CA PHE A 334 30.85 -0.57 5.32
C PHE A 334 31.91 -1.43 5.99
N ALA A 335 31.94 -2.69 5.58
CA ALA A 335 32.98 -3.62 5.98
C ALA A 335 33.20 -4.66 4.88
N VAL A 336 34.39 -5.25 4.83
CA VAL A 336 34.78 -6.22 3.80
C VAL A 336 35.36 -7.47 4.45
N ARG A 337 35.04 -8.64 3.90
CA ARG A 337 35.71 -9.91 4.21
C ARG A 337 36.39 -10.44 2.95
N ALA A 338 37.52 -11.11 3.11
CA ALA A 338 38.14 -11.91 2.06
C ALA A 338 37.60 -13.35 2.11
N LEU A 339 37.36 -13.93 0.94
CA LEU A 339 37.00 -15.32 0.73
C LEU A 339 38.09 -15.97 -0.14
N ASP A 340 38.63 -17.08 0.32
CA ASP A 340 39.59 -17.87 -0.46
C ASP A 340 38.91 -18.89 -1.40
N THR A 341 39.71 -19.50 -2.28
CA THR A 341 39.29 -20.49 -3.26
C THR A 341 38.78 -21.80 -2.65
N ASN A 342 39.19 -22.08 -1.42
CA ASN A 342 38.82 -23.26 -0.62
C ASN A 342 37.65 -23.01 0.32
N GLY A 343 37.11 -21.79 0.37
CA GLY A 343 35.91 -21.43 1.10
C GLY A 343 36.11 -20.87 2.50
N ASN A 344 37.33 -20.55 2.95
CA ASN A 344 37.48 -19.87 4.24
C ASN A 344 37.26 -18.38 4.11
N VAL A 345 36.65 -17.81 5.16
CA VAL A 345 36.23 -16.41 5.17
C VAL A 345 36.95 -15.69 6.29
N SER A 346 37.67 -14.61 5.96
CA SER A 346 38.41 -13.81 6.92
C SER A 346 37.52 -13.24 8.03
N LYS A 347 38.13 -12.71 9.09
CA LYS A 347 37.44 -11.75 9.98
C LYS A 347 36.97 -10.52 9.20
N LEU A 348 36.00 -9.79 9.77
CA LEU A 348 35.53 -8.51 9.22
C LEU A 348 36.68 -7.48 9.26
N SER A 349 36.81 -6.66 8.22
CA SER A 349 37.69 -5.49 8.25
C SER A 349 37.27 -4.49 9.34
N SER A 350 38.08 -3.46 9.58
CA SER A 350 37.63 -2.28 10.33
C SER A 350 36.37 -1.70 9.68
N VAL A 351 35.31 -1.51 10.47
CA VAL A 351 34.09 -0.87 10.01
C VAL A 351 34.36 0.60 9.71
N THR A 352 33.96 1.08 8.54
CA THR A 352 34.24 2.43 8.05
C THR A 352 32.98 3.09 7.52
N THR A 353 32.88 4.42 7.62
CA THR A 353 31.85 5.22 6.94
C THR A 353 32.52 6.34 6.14
N LEU A 354 31.75 7.02 5.30
CA LEU A 354 32.22 8.21 4.59
C LEU A 354 32.65 9.28 5.60
N SER A 355 33.77 9.95 5.36
CA SER A 355 34.31 10.95 6.32
C SER A 355 33.33 12.08 6.61
N SER A 356 32.48 12.46 5.65
CA SER A 356 31.42 13.43 5.91
C SER A 356 30.36 12.89 6.87
N ASN A 357 30.13 11.58 6.95
CA ASN A 357 28.99 10.98 7.65
C ASN A 357 29.30 10.61 9.09
N VAL A 358 30.55 10.82 9.54
CA VAL A 358 31.03 10.52 10.89
C VAL A 358 30.17 11.17 11.99
N ASP A 359 29.47 12.26 11.70
CA ASP A 359 28.66 13.02 12.63
C ASP A 359 27.14 12.86 12.45
N ILE A 360 26.64 11.97 11.58
CA ILE A 360 25.20 11.75 11.46
C ILE A 360 24.67 11.04 12.71
N PRO A 361 23.54 11.49 13.30
CA PRO A 361 22.97 10.82 14.46
C PRO A 361 22.35 9.46 14.15
N ALA A 362 22.31 8.56 15.14
CA ALA A 362 21.50 7.35 15.06
C ALA A 362 20.00 7.71 14.93
N THR A 363 19.21 6.86 14.29
CA THR A 363 17.77 7.14 14.16
C THR A 363 17.06 6.94 15.49
N PRO A 364 16.14 7.83 15.88
CA PRO A 364 15.34 7.65 17.08
C PRO A 364 14.53 6.34 17.00
N GLN A 365 14.59 5.53 18.04
CA GLN A 365 13.83 4.28 18.15
C GLN A 365 12.65 4.44 19.12
N ASN A 366 11.72 3.49 19.06
CA ASN A 366 10.59 3.39 19.98
C ASN A 366 9.75 4.67 20.06
N LEU A 367 9.50 5.33 18.92
CA LEU A 367 8.58 6.47 18.89
C LEU A 367 7.18 5.99 19.28
N ARG A 368 6.61 6.65 20.29
CA ARG A 368 5.27 6.42 20.83
C ARG A 368 4.50 7.73 20.80
N ALA A 369 3.20 7.64 20.59
CA ALA A 369 2.29 8.78 20.59
C ALA A 369 1.01 8.42 21.36
N TRP A 370 0.50 9.34 22.18
CA TRP A 370 -0.74 9.13 22.93
C TRP A 370 -1.50 10.44 23.14
N SER A 371 -2.81 10.31 23.38
CA SER A 371 -3.69 11.44 23.67
C SER A 371 -3.27 12.14 24.97
N SER A 372 -3.36 13.47 25.01
CA SER A 372 -3.01 14.28 26.18
C SER A 372 -4.19 15.07 26.72
N SER A 373 -4.45 14.93 28.00
CA SER A 373 -5.46 15.72 28.73
C SER A 373 -5.06 17.15 29.02
N ALA A 374 -3.82 17.55 28.70
CA ALA A 374 -3.37 18.91 28.93
C ALA A 374 -4.11 19.94 28.08
N THR A 375 -4.68 19.52 26.93
CA THR A 375 -5.52 20.37 26.07
C THR A 375 -6.61 19.53 25.41
N GLU A 376 -7.71 20.16 24.98
CA GLU A 376 -8.85 19.49 24.33
C GLU A 376 -8.47 18.69 23.06
N SER A 377 -7.36 19.05 22.41
CA SER A 377 -6.86 18.42 21.17
C SER A 377 -5.43 17.89 21.31
N GLY A 378 -4.99 17.57 22.53
CA GLY A 378 -3.58 17.29 22.80
C GLY A 378 -3.10 15.89 22.41
N ILE A 379 -1.88 15.81 21.90
CA ILE A 379 -1.10 14.58 21.66
C ILE A 379 0.28 14.76 22.29
N ARG A 380 0.76 13.75 23.01
CA ARG A 380 2.14 13.64 23.52
C ARG A 380 2.91 12.61 22.71
N LEU A 381 4.22 12.81 22.64
CA LEU A 381 5.16 11.90 21.99
C LEU A 381 6.32 11.57 22.94
N ALA A 382 6.90 10.39 22.80
CA ALA A 382 8.19 10.04 23.39
C ALA A 382 8.99 9.09 22.51
N TRP A 383 10.32 9.14 22.61
CA TRP A 383 11.25 8.30 21.86
C TRP A 383 12.58 8.14 22.60
N ASP A 384 13.38 7.16 22.18
CA ASP A 384 14.69 6.88 22.76
C ASP A 384 15.76 7.89 22.28
N SER A 385 16.79 8.10 23.10
CA SER A 385 17.88 9.02 22.77
C SER A 385 18.75 8.46 21.65
N SER A 386 19.05 9.29 20.66
CA SER A 386 19.97 8.98 19.57
C SER A 386 21.41 9.36 19.90
N THR A 387 22.37 8.50 19.59
CA THR A 387 23.81 8.85 19.64
C THR A 387 24.12 9.95 18.62
N ASN A 388 25.08 10.82 18.93
CA ASN A 388 25.46 12.02 18.16
C ASN A 388 24.33 13.05 17.94
N ALA A 389 23.16 12.88 18.58
CA ALA A 389 22.06 13.82 18.49
C ALA A 389 22.24 15.01 19.45
N THR A 390 22.03 16.20 18.94
CA THR A 390 21.94 17.46 19.71
C THR A 390 20.53 18.00 19.76
N SER A 391 19.69 17.67 18.79
CA SER A 391 18.27 18.01 18.75
C SER A 391 17.48 17.03 17.87
N TYR A 392 16.16 17.22 17.76
CA TYR A 392 15.26 16.35 17.00
C TYR A 392 14.27 17.16 16.16
N ASN A 393 13.84 16.59 15.03
CA ASN A 393 12.73 17.14 14.24
C ASN A 393 11.55 16.17 14.26
N ILE A 394 10.35 16.70 14.45
CA ILE A 394 9.09 15.95 14.47
C ILE A 394 8.35 16.21 13.17
N TYR A 395 7.90 15.13 12.56
CA TYR A 395 7.16 15.10 11.31
C TYR A 395 5.72 14.68 11.54
N PHE A 396 4.80 15.24 10.75
CA PHE A 396 3.36 15.09 10.92
C PHE A 396 2.68 14.71 9.60
N SER A 397 1.69 13.82 9.67
CA SER A 397 0.83 13.44 8.55
C SER A 397 -0.59 13.12 9.05
N THR A 398 -1.58 13.29 8.17
CA THR A 398 -2.97 12.81 8.38
C THR A 398 -3.21 11.42 7.80
N SER A 399 -2.19 10.78 7.23
CA SER A 399 -2.24 9.42 6.67
C SER A 399 -0.97 8.64 7.05
N ALA A 400 -1.13 7.34 7.30
CA ALA A 400 -0.04 6.43 7.68
C ALA A 400 1.06 6.37 6.61
N ASP A 401 0.65 6.33 5.34
CA ASP A 401 1.53 6.29 4.16
C ASP A 401 1.63 7.66 3.46
N GLY A 402 1.07 8.69 4.10
CA GLY A 402 1.05 10.05 3.56
C GLY A 402 2.43 10.72 3.58
N ALA A 403 2.57 11.78 2.80
CA ALA A 403 3.75 12.64 2.85
C ALA A 403 3.85 13.34 4.22
N PHE A 404 4.88 12.98 4.99
CA PHE A 404 5.16 13.53 6.31
C PHE A 404 5.79 14.93 6.21
N ALA A 405 5.14 15.93 6.79
CA ALA A 405 5.63 17.30 6.83
C ALA A 405 6.51 17.53 8.06
N LYS A 406 7.76 17.98 7.86
CA LYS A 406 8.64 18.44 8.95
C LYS A 406 8.01 19.66 9.63
N SER A 407 7.72 19.53 10.92
CA SER A 407 6.76 20.42 11.58
C SER A 407 7.30 21.11 12.83
N TRP A 408 7.97 20.37 13.72
CA TRP A 408 8.63 20.95 14.90
C TRP A 408 10.11 20.61 14.84
N THR A 409 10.96 21.62 14.68
CA THR A 409 12.40 21.43 14.49
C THR A 409 13.18 21.85 15.74
N GLY A 410 14.38 21.30 15.92
CA GLY A 410 15.27 21.68 17.02
C GLY A 410 14.73 21.33 18.41
N GLN A 411 13.89 20.30 18.51
CA GLN A 411 13.32 19.86 19.78
C GLN A 411 14.37 19.13 20.62
N THR A 412 14.25 19.20 21.94
CA THR A 412 14.93 18.27 22.83
C THR A 412 14.31 16.87 22.69
N GLN A 413 14.98 15.84 23.21
CA GLN A 413 14.32 14.53 23.33
C GLN A 413 13.07 14.68 24.20
N TRP A 414 11.95 14.13 23.74
CA TRP A 414 10.74 14.01 24.55
C TRP A 414 10.67 12.60 25.13
N THR A 415 10.43 12.55 26.43
CA THR A 415 10.23 11.34 27.24
C THR A 415 8.79 11.29 27.74
N GLU A 416 8.37 10.18 28.35
CA GLU A 416 7.01 10.06 28.90
C GLU A 416 6.68 11.09 29.99
N THR A 417 7.71 11.61 30.66
CA THR A 417 7.58 12.67 31.68
C THR A 417 7.57 14.07 31.08
N THR A 418 7.88 14.21 29.78
CA THR A 418 7.91 15.51 29.09
C THR A 418 6.49 16.07 28.96
N THR A 419 6.36 17.38 29.19
CA THR A 419 5.05 18.07 29.22
C THR A 419 4.64 18.66 27.87
N ASN A 420 5.49 18.57 26.85
CA ASN A 420 5.22 19.06 25.50
C ASN A 420 4.01 18.35 24.89
N VAL A 421 3.16 19.14 24.22
CA VAL A 421 1.91 18.66 23.62
C VAL A 421 1.74 19.28 22.24
N ILE A 422 1.39 18.43 21.28
CA ILE A 422 0.98 18.82 19.94
C ILE A 422 -0.55 18.89 19.93
N ASN A 423 -1.11 20.05 19.64
CA ASN A 423 -2.57 20.26 19.69
C ASN A 423 -3.14 21.05 18.50
N VAL A 424 -2.30 21.40 17.54
CA VAL A 424 -2.66 22.16 16.35
C VAL A 424 -2.02 21.55 15.11
N TYR A 425 -2.68 21.74 13.96
CA TYR A 425 -2.06 21.51 12.67
C TYR A 425 -0.81 22.38 12.54
N PRO A 426 0.32 21.80 12.11
CA PRO A 426 1.57 22.54 12.02
C PRO A 426 1.47 23.63 10.94
N SER A 427 2.22 24.72 11.13
CA SER A 427 2.27 25.83 10.17
C SER A 427 2.78 25.40 8.79
N ALA A 428 3.58 24.32 8.74
CA ALA A 428 4.09 23.69 7.53
C ALA A 428 3.08 22.76 6.82
N TYR A 429 1.85 22.61 7.33
CA TYR A 429 0.85 21.68 6.78
C TYR A 429 0.27 22.18 5.45
N ASN A 430 0.79 21.69 4.32
CA ASN A 430 0.44 22.17 2.98
C ASN A 430 -0.67 21.37 2.28
N GLN A 431 -1.04 20.20 2.80
CA GLN A 431 -2.09 19.37 2.20
C GLN A 431 -3.47 20.05 2.27
N ASN A 432 -3.71 20.83 3.34
CA ASN A 432 -4.87 21.71 3.44
C ASN A 432 -4.46 23.01 4.15
N PRO A 433 -4.12 24.07 3.39
CA PRO A 433 -3.65 25.33 3.94
C PRO A 433 -4.62 25.99 4.93
N ASP A 434 -5.93 25.80 4.77
CA ASP A 434 -6.95 26.38 5.64
C ASP A 434 -6.94 25.80 7.07
N LYS A 435 -6.37 24.60 7.22
CA LYS A 435 -6.22 23.93 8.51
C LYS A 435 -5.00 24.40 9.29
N LYS A 436 -4.05 25.14 8.69
CA LYS A 436 -2.82 25.58 9.37
C LYS A 436 -3.13 26.34 10.66
N GLY A 437 -2.54 25.89 11.77
CA GLY A 437 -2.74 26.50 13.09
C GLY A 437 -4.12 26.25 13.72
N GLN A 438 -5.04 25.57 13.03
CA GLN A 438 -6.28 25.11 13.66
C GLN A 438 -5.98 23.98 14.65
N LYS A 439 -6.84 23.82 15.66
CA LYS A 439 -6.75 22.69 16.59
C LYS A 439 -6.86 21.37 15.83
N LEU A 440 -6.15 20.34 16.32
CA LEU A 440 -6.36 18.98 15.82
C LEU A 440 -7.79 18.54 16.10
N GLU A 441 -8.35 17.81 15.15
CA GLU A 441 -9.75 17.40 15.15
C GLU A 441 -9.93 16.12 15.95
N PHE A 442 -10.89 16.19 16.87
CA PHE A 442 -11.22 15.09 17.75
C PHE A 442 -11.69 13.85 16.95
N GLY A 443 -11.20 12.67 17.32
CA GLY A 443 -11.59 11.41 16.67
C GLY A 443 -11.02 11.19 15.26
N ILE A 444 -10.04 12.01 14.84
CA ILE A 444 -9.25 11.81 13.62
C ILE A 444 -7.85 11.31 14.00
N PRO A 445 -7.32 10.25 13.36
CA PRO A 445 -5.97 9.79 13.62
C PRO A 445 -4.94 10.70 12.94
N TYR A 446 -3.84 10.94 13.65
CA TYR A 446 -2.67 11.63 13.12
C TYR A 446 -1.44 10.76 13.32
N TYR A 447 -0.47 10.94 12.42
CA TYR A 447 0.69 10.10 12.30
C TYR A 447 1.95 10.93 12.45
N PHE A 448 2.93 10.39 13.18
CA PHE A 448 4.17 11.07 13.55
C PHE A 448 5.38 10.21 13.23
N LYS A 449 6.47 10.89 12.86
CA LYS A 449 7.83 10.34 12.77
C LYS A 449 8.80 11.35 13.38
N VAL A 450 9.97 10.89 13.84
CA VAL A 450 11.00 11.75 14.42
C VAL A 450 12.36 11.44 13.81
N SER A 451 13.18 12.45 13.57
CA SER A 451 14.60 12.33 13.25
C SER A 451 15.45 13.01 14.32
N ALA A 452 16.71 12.62 14.42
CA ALA A 452 17.73 13.26 15.23
C ALA A 452 18.63 14.16 14.38
N VAL A 453 19.17 15.22 14.97
CA VAL A 453 20.03 16.22 14.32
C VAL A 453 21.34 16.39 15.10
N SER A 454 22.48 16.33 14.43
CA SER A 454 23.80 16.45 15.03
C SER A 454 24.25 17.89 15.22
N SER A 455 25.40 18.08 15.87
CA SER A 455 26.02 19.41 16.08
C SER A 455 26.40 20.12 14.78
N SER A 456 26.61 19.37 13.69
CA SER A 456 26.88 19.92 12.36
C SER A 456 25.61 20.16 11.54
N GLY A 457 24.43 19.86 12.09
CA GLY A 457 23.14 20.04 11.43
C GLY A 457 22.74 18.88 10.51
N LYS A 458 23.46 17.74 10.54
CA LYS A 458 23.06 16.55 9.79
C LYS A 458 21.91 15.83 10.47
N GLU A 459 20.99 15.30 9.66
CA GLU A 459 19.77 14.66 10.12
C GLU A 459 19.79 13.15 9.87
N SER A 460 19.34 12.38 10.86
CA SER A 460 19.16 10.93 10.75
C SER A 460 18.00 10.55 9.83
N GLU A 461 17.84 9.26 9.57
CA GLU A 461 16.57 8.73 9.05
C GLU A 461 15.41 8.98 10.02
N LEU A 462 14.20 8.77 9.51
CA LEU A 462 12.98 8.86 10.30
C LEU A 462 12.75 7.59 11.12
N SER A 463 12.24 7.76 12.34
CA SER A 463 11.80 6.68 13.22
C SER A 463 10.66 5.83 12.63
N ASN A 464 10.27 4.80 13.37
CA ASN A 464 8.97 4.14 13.20
C ASN A 464 7.82 5.16 13.21
N VAL A 465 6.71 4.85 12.53
CA VAL A 465 5.48 5.66 12.57
C VAL A 465 4.79 5.46 13.91
N ALA A 466 4.34 6.54 14.53
CA ALA A 466 3.43 6.51 15.66
C ALA A 466 2.08 7.14 15.29
N LYS A 467 0.98 6.46 15.60
CA LYS A 467 -0.40 6.92 15.38
C LYS A 467 -0.99 7.39 16.71
N ALA A 468 -1.68 8.52 16.72
CA ALA A 468 -2.44 8.98 17.89
C ALA A 468 -3.69 9.78 17.50
N TYR A 469 -4.64 9.84 18.43
CA TYR A 469 -5.86 10.64 18.31
C TYR A 469 -5.78 11.80 19.30
N PRO A 470 -6.17 13.03 18.92
CA PRO A 470 -6.18 14.16 19.83
C PRO A 470 -7.42 14.06 20.73
N GLY A 471 -7.25 14.32 22.03
CA GLY A 471 -8.36 14.28 22.98
C GLY A 471 -7.96 14.06 24.43
N GLY A 472 -8.92 14.32 25.34
CA GLY A 472 -8.75 14.29 26.80
C GLY A 472 -8.43 12.92 27.40
N GLN A 473 -8.39 12.87 28.73
CA GLN A 473 -7.68 11.89 29.58
C GLN A 473 -7.94 10.41 29.27
N TYR A 474 -9.06 10.07 28.63
CA TYR A 474 -9.29 8.78 27.99
C TYR A 474 -10.19 9.01 26.77
N VAL A 475 -9.71 8.62 25.59
CA VAL A 475 -10.53 8.43 24.40
C VAL A 475 -10.65 6.92 24.21
N ALA A 476 -11.82 6.36 24.55
CA ALA A 476 -12.13 5.00 24.12
C ALA A 476 -12.77 5.10 22.75
N ILE A 477 -12.07 4.63 21.72
CA ILE A 477 -12.63 4.44 20.39
C ILE A 477 -12.98 2.96 20.30
N LEU A 478 -14.27 2.68 20.09
CA LEU A 478 -14.75 1.32 19.92
C LEU A 478 -14.40 0.84 18.55
N GLU A 479 -13.40 -0.01 18.57
CA GLU A 479 -12.64 -0.32 17.42
C GLU A 479 -12.18 -1.77 17.85
N GLY A 480 -12.72 -2.90 17.32
CA GLY A 480 -12.09 -4.25 17.24
C GLY A 480 -13.06 -5.44 17.01
N GLU A 481 -12.60 -6.56 16.41
CA GLU A 481 -13.33 -7.85 16.37
C GLU A 481 -13.46 -8.46 17.78
N ASN A 482 -14.63 -8.32 18.41
CA ASN A 482 -15.04 -9.20 19.50
C ASN A 482 -16.34 -9.90 19.09
N PRO A 483 -16.39 -11.25 19.07
CA PRO A 483 -17.57 -12.01 18.61
C PRO A 483 -18.80 -11.89 19.52
N ASN A 484 -18.74 -11.19 20.65
CA ASN A 484 -19.81 -11.14 21.66
C ASN A 484 -20.91 -10.11 21.35
N TRP A 485 -21.48 -10.15 20.14
CA TRP A 485 -22.71 -9.41 19.81
C TRP A 485 -23.92 -10.26 20.21
N GLU A 486 -24.79 -9.72 21.05
CA GLU A 486 -26.10 -10.33 21.34
C GLU A 486 -27.19 -9.50 20.64
N TYR A 487 -28.02 -10.18 19.84
CA TYR A 487 -29.10 -9.58 19.07
C TYR A 487 -30.46 -10.02 19.61
N ASP A 488 -31.37 -9.06 19.79
CA ASP A 488 -32.72 -9.31 20.29
C ASP A 488 -33.74 -8.69 19.33
N VAL A 489 -34.59 -9.52 18.74
CA VAL A 489 -35.63 -9.11 17.77
C VAL A 489 -36.94 -8.96 18.49
N ALA A 490 -37.68 -7.90 18.21
CA ALA A 490 -39.02 -7.70 18.76
C ALA A 490 -40.06 -8.73 18.26
N ASN A 491 -39.71 -9.56 17.25
CA ASN A 491 -40.63 -10.51 16.62
C ASN A 491 -39.92 -11.84 16.31
N THR A 492 -40.39 -12.93 16.91
CA THR A 492 -39.78 -14.27 16.91
C THR A 492 -39.80 -15.02 15.56
N ASP A 493 -40.08 -14.34 14.43
CA ASP A 493 -40.54 -14.99 13.19
C ASP A 493 -39.65 -14.82 11.93
N TYR A 494 -38.39 -14.38 12.06
CA TYR A 494 -37.46 -14.31 10.92
C TYR A 494 -36.26 -15.25 11.08
N SER A 495 -36.46 -16.52 10.78
CA SER A 495 -35.42 -17.57 10.74
C SER A 495 -34.65 -17.65 9.41
N ASN A 496 -34.71 -16.63 8.52
CA ASN A 496 -34.11 -16.73 7.18
C ASN A 496 -33.58 -15.44 6.54
N THR A 497 -32.89 -14.57 7.28
CA THR A 497 -32.08 -13.50 6.66
C THR A 497 -30.62 -13.65 7.06
N THR A 498 -29.76 -13.85 6.04
CA THR A 498 -28.30 -13.87 6.14
C THR A 498 -27.80 -12.48 6.53
N HIS A 499 -27.42 -12.33 7.79
CA HIS A 499 -26.69 -11.16 8.27
C HIS A 499 -25.20 -11.39 7.96
N VAL A 500 -24.62 -10.58 7.08
CA VAL A 500 -23.20 -10.72 6.69
C VAL A 500 -22.35 -9.86 7.61
N TYR A 501 -21.44 -10.49 8.34
CA TYR A 501 -20.42 -9.83 9.15
C TYR A 501 -19.09 -9.90 8.39
N ILE A 502 -18.39 -8.78 8.23
CA ILE A 502 -17.01 -8.77 7.71
C ILE A 502 -16.10 -8.31 8.84
N ALA A 503 -15.06 -9.10 9.07
CA ALA A 503 -14.15 -9.02 10.20
C ALA A 503 -12.70 -9.03 9.62
N TYR A 504 -11.82 -8.11 10.06
CA TYR A 504 -10.38 -8.15 9.76
C TYR A 504 -9.51 -8.07 11.04
N ASN A 505 -8.45 -8.89 11.11
CA ASN A 505 -7.47 -8.95 12.21
C ASN A 505 -6.02 -8.70 11.72
N SER A 506 -5.18 -8.06 12.54
CA SER A 506 -3.71 -8.06 12.45
C SER A 506 -3.08 -8.45 13.80
N THR A 507 -2.22 -9.47 13.77
CA THR A 507 -1.60 -10.19 14.91
C THR A 507 -0.52 -9.43 15.70
N ALA A 508 -0.42 -8.11 15.58
CA ALA A 508 0.75 -7.35 16.05
C ALA A 508 0.78 -6.98 17.56
N TYR A 509 -0.24 -7.31 18.37
CA TYR A 509 -0.32 -6.81 19.76
C TYR A 509 -0.74 -7.89 20.77
N PRO A 510 0.20 -8.72 21.26
CA PRO A 510 -0.08 -9.76 22.26
C PRO A 510 -0.26 -9.23 23.70
N ASN A 511 -0.04 -7.94 23.96
CA ASN A 511 -0.28 -7.29 25.25
C ASN A 511 -1.09 -5.99 25.04
N ILE A 512 -2.37 -5.99 25.42
CA ILE A 512 -3.21 -4.79 25.44
C ILE A 512 -2.86 -4.01 26.71
N ASP A 513 -1.90 -3.10 26.62
CA ASP A 513 -1.63 -2.13 27.67
C ASP A 513 -2.61 -0.95 27.59
N ASN A 514 -3.09 -0.50 28.75
CA ASN A 514 -4.18 0.45 29.03
C ASN A 514 -4.11 1.87 28.40
N TYR A 515 -3.45 2.08 27.27
CA TYR A 515 -3.10 3.43 26.79
C TYR A 515 -3.24 3.69 25.28
N SER A 516 -3.75 2.75 24.48
CA SER A 516 -3.83 2.94 23.02
C SER A 516 -5.20 2.71 22.37
N GLY A 517 -6.29 2.53 23.14
CA GLY A 517 -7.69 2.65 22.66
C GLY A 517 -7.96 2.17 21.23
N ALA A 518 -7.52 0.96 20.88
CA ALA A 518 -7.47 0.49 19.50
C ALA A 518 -8.42 -0.68 19.19
N GLY A 519 -8.96 -0.59 17.98
CA GLY A 519 -9.27 -1.66 17.02
C GLY A 519 -10.17 -1.14 15.86
N ALA A 520 -11.14 -1.86 15.28
CA ALA A 520 -12.24 -1.31 14.46
C ALA A 520 -13.63 -1.94 14.73
N ALA A 521 -14.73 -1.17 14.89
CA ALA A 521 -16.09 -1.72 15.02
C ALA A 521 -16.93 -1.21 13.84
N MET A 522 -16.69 -1.80 12.67
CA MET A 522 -17.66 -1.76 11.57
C MET A 522 -18.79 -2.72 11.90
N LEU A 523 -20.01 -2.20 12.08
CA LEU A 523 -21.20 -3.00 11.76
C LEU A 523 -22.00 -2.32 10.69
N VAL A 524 -22.01 -2.98 9.53
CA VAL A 524 -23.03 -2.82 8.51
C VAL A 524 -24.07 -3.90 8.81
N PRO A 525 -25.18 -3.60 9.50
CA PRO A 525 -26.35 -4.44 9.33
C PRO A 525 -26.78 -4.27 7.86
N THR A 526 -26.53 -5.28 7.01
CA THR A 526 -27.32 -5.43 5.78
C THR A 526 -28.77 -5.80 6.10
N SER A 527 -29.12 -5.96 7.38
CA SER A 527 -30.48 -6.14 7.86
C SER A 527 -31.14 -4.80 8.19
N ALA A 528 -32.05 -4.41 7.32
CA ALA A 528 -33.45 -4.27 7.68
C ALA A 528 -33.84 -4.41 9.17
N GLY A 529 -33.63 -3.38 9.99
CA GLY A 529 -34.37 -3.31 11.26
C GLY A 529 -35.83 -2.92 10.99
N VAL A 530 -36.80 -3.64 11.55
CA VAL A 530 -38.17 -3.12 11.71
C VAL A 530 -38.27 -2.33 13.02
N ASN A 531 -39.34 -1.56 13.19
CA ASN A 531 -39.54 -0.79 14.42
C ASN A 531 -39.54 -1.71 15.65
N GLY A 532 -38.61 -1.47 16.57
CA GLY A 532 -38.42 -2.25 17.80
C GLY A 532 -37.19 -3.16 17.81
N ASP A 533 -36.54 -3.40 16.66
CA ASP A 533 -35.32 -4.23 16.62
C ASP A 533 -34.16 -3.58 17.36
N LYS A 534 -33.38 -4.41 18.05
CA LYS A 534 -32.38 -3.96 19.00
C LYS A 534 -31.08 -4.74 18.89
N TYR A 535 -29.99 -4.01 18.71
CA TYR A 535 -28.63 -4.53 18.79
C TYR A 535 -28.02 -4.11 20.12
N ARG A 536 -27.41 -5.06 20.83
CA ARG A 536 -26.73 -4.79 22.09
C ARG A 536 -25.26 -5.16 22.01
N TYR A 537 -24.44 -4.24 22.50
CA TYR A 537 -23.04 -4.47 22.79
C TYR A 537 -22.85 -4.48 24.31
N GLY A 538 -22.39 -5.60 24.88
CA GLY A 538 -22.00 -5.70 26.29
C GLY A 538 -22.78 -6.66 27.20
N SER A 539 -23.82 -7.34 26.73
CA SER A 539 -24.53 -8.31 27.59
C SER A 539 -23.88 -9.69 27.62
N GLY A 540 -24.10 -10.39 28.73
CA GLY A 540 -24.01 -11.84 28.76
C GLY A 540 -25.27 -12.43 29.40
N SER A 541 -25.62 -13.65 29.00
CA SER A 541 -25.94 -14.69 29.98
C SER A 541 -25.37 -16.07 29.60
N LEU A 542 -24.85 -16.77 30.62
CA LEU A 542 -24.46 -18.18 30.72
C LEU A 542 -23.09 -18.71 30.25
N PHE A 543 -22.18 -18.01 29.53
CA PHE A 543 -20.75 -18.43 29.44
C PHE A 543 -19.68 -17.34 29.09
N SER A 544 -19.87 -16.04 29.34
CA SER A 544 -18.71 -15.12 29.40
C SER A 544 -18.95 -13.89 30.28
N SER A 545 -17.88 -13.39 30.91
CA SER A 545 -17.85 -12.44 32.03
C SER A 545 -17.45 -11.01 31.65
N ASP A 546 -17.48 -10.67 30.37
CA ASP A 546 -16.64 -9.59 29.84
C ASP A 546 -17.48 -8.41 29.33
N TYR A 547 -17.96 -7.60 30.27
CA TYR A 547 -18.54 -6.28 29.97
C TYR A 547 -17.54 -5.37 29.25
N PHE A 548 -18.04 -4.44 28.42
CA PHE A 548 -17.25 -3.29 28.00
C PHE A 548 -17.02 -2.37 29.21
N ARG A 549 -15.75 -2.28 29.65
CA ARG A 549 -15.36 -1.53 30.85
C ARG A 549 -14.63 -0.26 30.47
N LEU A 550 -15.32 0.88 30.62
CA LEU A 550 -14.64 2.16 30.70
C LEU A 550 -13.95 2.29 32.08
N PRO A 551 -12.85 3.04 32.18
CA PRO A 551 -12.18 3.27 33.46
C PRO A 551 -13.16 3.82 34.51
N ALA A 552 -13.03 3.35 35.75
CA ALA A 552 -13.76 3.86 36.90
C ALA A 552 -12.78 4.28 38.00
N PRO A 553 -13.08 5.33 38.80
CA PRO A 553 -12.21 5.71 39.89
C PRO A 553 -12.26 4.70 41.04
N SER A 554 -11.13 4.54 41.74
CA SER A 554 -11.03 3.75 42.96
C SER A 554 -11.47 4.59 44.16
N GLY A 555 -12.73 4.43 44.59
CA GLY A 555 -13.24 5.08 45.80
C GLY A 555 -14.75 5.26 45.80
N SER A 556 -15.39 4.93 46.93
CA SER A 556 -16.82 5.12 47.12
C SER A 556 -17.21 6.59 46.93
N GLY A 557 -18.20 6.86 46.08
CA GLY A 557 -18.71 8.22 45.83
C GLY A 557 -17.93 9.04 44.80
N THR A 558 -16.90 8.48 44.16
CA THR A 558 -16.19 9.14 43.05
C THR A 558 -16.69 8.63 41.71
N TYR A 559 -16.73 9.52 40.70
CA TYR A 559 -17.19 9.18 39.35
C TYR A 559 -16.32 9.84 38.29
N TYR A 560 -16.16 9.18 37.14
CA TYR A 560 -15.62 9.77 35.91
C TYR A 560 -16.75 10.13 34.97
N LYS A 561 -16.76 11.37 34.49
CA LYS A 561 -17.72 11.80 33.47
C LYS A 561 -17.14 11.57 32.08
N TYR A 562 -17.94 11.02 31.17
CA TYR A 562 -17.57 10.83 29.77
C TYR A 562 -18.61 11.49 28.86
N ASN A 563 -18.18 12.41 28.00
CA ASN A 563 -18.99 12.86 26.87
C ASN A 563 -18.93 11.81 25.78
N VAL A 564 -20.08 11.45 25.21
CA VAL A 564 -20.19 10.37 24.23
C VAL A 564 -20.59 10.93 22.88
N TYR A 565 -19.92 10.47 21.83
CA TYR A 565 -20.16 10.88 20.45
C TYR A 565 -20.35 9.67 19.57
N ALA A 566 -21.35 9.70 18.70
CA ALA A 566 -21.55 8.74 17.63
C ALA A 566 -21.15 9.35 16.29
N TYR A 567 -20.30 8.64 15.56
CA TYR A 567 -19.95 8.95 14.18
C TYR A 567 -20.63 7.94 13.26
N TYR A 568 -21.34 8.40 12.24
CA TYR A 568 -22.09 7.54 11.32
C TYR A 568 -22.24 8.18 9.94
N PHE A 569 -22.61 7.38 8.94
CA PHE A 569 -22.92 7.84 7.58
C PHE A 569 -24.43 7.81 7.34
N PRO A 570 -25.09 8.97 7.17
CA PRO A 570 -26.52 9.02 6.85
C PRO A 570 -26.80 8.44 5.47
N HIS A 571 -27.91 7.72 5.32
CA HIS A 571 -28.38 7.14 4.06
C HIS A 571 -29.69 7.78 3.60
N THR A 572 -29.98 7.70 2.31
CA THR A 572 -31.13 8.38 1.68
C THR A 572 -32.48 7.69 1.89
N SER A 573 -32.48 6.44 2.38
CA SER A 573 -33.70 5.65 2.59
C SER A 573 -33.86 5.08 4.00
N SER A 574 -32.97 5.43 4.92
CA SER A 574 -32.97 4.89 6.29
C SER A 574 -33.98 5.57 7.21
N GLY A 575 -34.27 4.94 8.35
CA GLY A 575 -35.17 5.47 9.38
C GLY A 575 -34.46 6.04 10.60
N GLN A 576 -35.20 6.25 11.70
CA GLN A 576 -34.64 6.77 12.95
C GLN A 576 -34.13 5.63 13.82
N TRP A 577 -32.96 5.85 14.41
CA TRP A 577 -32.34 4.97 15.38
C TRP A 577 -32.26 5.66 16.72
N ARG A 578 -32.03 4.87 17.77
CA ARG A 578 -31.80 5.35 19.12
C ARG A 578 -30.63 4.61 19.71
N CYS A 579 -29.64 5.37 20.17
CA CYS A 579 -28.56 4.85 20.97
C CYS A 579 -28.93 5.01 22.45
N GLU A 580 -28.89 3.92 23.21
CA GLU A 580 -28.97 3.93 24.67
C GLU A 580 -27.66 3.45 25.28
N ILE A 581 -27.24 4.08 26.37
CA ILE A 581 -26.13 3.63 27.19
C ILE A 581 -26.70 3.16 28.52
N ARG A 582 -26.35 1.94 28.92
CA ARG A 582 -26.79 1.33 30.17
C ARG A 582 -25.62 1.12 31.10
N GLU A 583 -25.86 1.26 32.38
CA GLU A 583 -24.89 1.01 33.43
C GLU A 583 -25.31 -0.30 34.12
N ASN A 584 -24.47 -1.33 34.05
CA ASN A 584 -24.79 -2.69 34.54
C ASN A 584 -26.13 -3.24 34.01
N GLY A 585 -26.45 -3.07 32.72
CA GLY A 585 -27.73 -3.52 32.14
C GLY A 585 -28.93 -2.59 32.38
N ILE A 586 -28.79 -1.55 33.20
CA ILE A 586 -29.88 -0.65 33.58
C ILE A 586 -29.73 0.71 32.88
N LEU A 587 -30.80 1.20 32.25
CA LEU A 587 -30.87 2.57 31.77
C LEU A 587 -31.14 3.50 32.96
N SER A 588 -30.08 4.07 33.54
CA SER A 588 -30.14 4.85 34.77
C SER A 588 -30.68 6.28 34.58
N SER A 589 -30.68 6.80 33.34
CA SER A 589 -31.17 8.15 33.02
C SER A 589 -31.60 8.31 31.56
N ALA A 590 -32.61 9.15 31.31
CA ALA A 590 -33.07 9.52 29.97
C ALA A 590 -32.02 10.34 29.17
N LEU A 591 -31.02 10.93 29.83
CA LEU A 591 -29.88 11.59 29.16
C LEU A 591 -28.92 10.60 28.48
N LEU A 592 -29.06 9.31 28.77
CA LEU A 592 -28.28 8.22 28.19
C LEU A 592 -28.96 7.61 26.95
N GLN A 593 -30.04 8.21 26.47
CA GLN A 593 -30.83 7.76 25.34
C GLN A 593 -30.91 8.91 24.33
N LYS A 594 -30.43 8.70 23.10
CA LYS A 594 -30.46 9.73 22.06
C LYS A 594 -30.78 9.18 20.69
N ASP A 595 -31.64 9.90 19.99
CA ASP A 595 -32.07 9.56 18.64
C ASP A 595 -31.00 9.96 17.62
N ILE A 596 -30.67 9.01 16.75
CA ILE A 596 -29.76 9.14 15.62
C ILE A 596 -30.60 9.12 14.35
N SER A 597 -30.65 10.25 13.66
CA SER A 597 -31.29 10.36 12.36
C SER A 597 -30.39 9.79 11.27
N ALA A 598 -30.59 8.52 10.93
CA ALA A 598 -29.84 7.88 9.85
C ALA A 598 -30.34 8.29 8.45
N TYR A 599 -31.39 9.11 8.35
CA TYR A 599 -31.95 9.63 7.10
C TYR A 599 -31.32 10.98 6.68
N SER A 600 -30.93 11.10 5.42
CA SER A 600 -30.59 12.39 4.79
C SER A 600 -30.98 12.41 3.31
N GLN A 601 -31.64 13.47 2.84
CA GLN A 601 -32.03 13.63 1.42
C GLN A 601 -30.85 13.79 0.44
N VAL A 602 -29.64 13.98 0.97
CA VAL A 602 -28.39 14.09 0.22
C VAL A 602 -27.40 13.12 0.84
N ASN A 603 -26.65 12.36 0.03
CA ASN A 603 -25.53 11.56 0.52
C ASN A 603 -24.50 12.50 1.15
N LYS A 604 -24.39 12.48 2.48
CA LYS A 604 -23.42 13.27 3.24
C LYS A 604 -22.31 12.34 3.72
N GLY A 605 -21.09 12.87 3.81
CA GLY A 605 -19.97 12.18 4.43
C GLY A 605 -20.22 11.90 5.93
N ARG A 606 -19.19 11.38 6.61
CA ARG A 606 -19.22 11.04 8.04
C ARG A 606 -19.81 12.18 8.87
N THR A 607 -20.86 11.87 9.63
CA THR A 607 -21.61 12.80 10.48
C THR A 607 -21.39 12.44 11.95
N VAL A 608 -21.40 13.43 12.83
CA VAL A 608 -21.26 13.25 14.29
C VAL A 608 -22.51 13.69 15.03
N VAL A 609 -22.91 12.93 16.05
CA VAL A 609 -23.94 13.29 17.01
C VAL A 609 -23.36 13.16 18.42
N ASN A 610 -23.48 14.24 19.20
CA ASN A 610 -23.21 14.18 20.64
C ASN A 610 -24.36 13.41 21.31
N LEU A 611 -24.07 12.25 21.88
CA LEU A 611 -25.03 11.38 22.54
C LEU A 611 -25.34 11.79 23.99
N GLY A 612 -24.50 12.62 24.60
CA GLY A 612 -24.69 13.12 25.96
C GLY A 612 -23.46 12.89 26.84
N GLN A 613 -23.66 12.92 28.15
CA GLN A 613 -22.61 12.67 29.14
C GLN A 613 -23.05 11.53 30.07
N ILE A 614 -22.14 10.59 30.34
CA ILE A 614 -22.33 9.46 31.25
C ILE A 614 -21.40 9.62 32.46
N ALA A 615 -21.75 9.08 33.63
CA ALA A 615 -20.95 9.20 34.84
C ALA A 615 -20.69 7.82 35.47
N ILE A 616 -19.47 7.33 35.34
CA ILE A 616 -19.08 5.98 35.77
C ILE A 616 -18.39 6.06 37.13
N GLY A 617 -19.08 5.56 38.15
CA GLY A 617 -18.54 5.41 39.50
C GLY A 617 -18.04 3.99 39.79
N SER A 618 -17.44 3.79 40.97
CA SER A 618 -16.87 2.50 41.39
C SER A 618 -17.88 1.35 41.51
N SER A 619 -19.18 1.64 41.49
CA SER A 619 -20.28 0.65 41.52
C SER A 619 -20.73 0.17 40.13
N VAL A 620 -20.20 0.76 39.06
CA VAL A 620 -20.50 0.38 37.67
C VAL A 620 -19.44 -0.63 37.22
N SER A 621 -19.85 -1.89 37.05
CA SER A 621 -19.02 -3.02 36.64
C SER A 621 -18.83 -3.11 35.11
N GLY A 622 -19.65 -2.38 34.35
CA GLY A 622 -19.65 -2.37 32.89
C GLY A 622 -20.72 -1.44 32.32
N ILE A 623 -20.57 -1.05 31.05
CA ILE A 623 -21.62 -0.35 30.31
C ILE A 623 -22.07 -1.20 29.11
N ASP A 624 -23.37 -1.11 28.81
CA ASP A 624 -23.94 -1.69 27.58
C ASP A 624 -24.38 -0.57 26.65
N ILE A 625 -24.33 -0.86 25.35
CA ILE A 625 -24.78 0.06 24.32
C ILE A 625 -25.87 -0.62 23.52
N ASP A 626 -27.04 -0.01 23.49
CA ASP A 626 -28.18 -0.45 22.72
C ASP A 626 -28.39 0.44 21.50
N LEU A 627 -28.53 -0.15 20.32
CA LEU A 627 -28.98 0.52 19.11
C LEU A 627 -30.35 -0.02 18.75
N ILE A 628 -31.37 0.84 18.86
CA ILE A 628 -32.78 0.49 18.66
C ILE A 628 -33.31 1.19 17.41
N ALA A 629 -33.92 0.43 16.50
CA ALA A 629 -34.63 0.99 15.37
C ALA A 629 -35.99 1.55 15.83
N LEU A 630 -36.18 2.88 15.76
CA LEU A 630 -37.43 3.55 16.17
C LEU A 630 -38.45 3.68 15.04
N SER A 631 -37.97 3.70 13.80
CA SER A 631 -38.83 3.72 12.62
C SER A 631 -38.06 3.17 11.43
N ALA A 632 -38.76 2.42 10.59
CA ALA A 632 -38.27 2.06 9.27
C ALA A 632 -38.24 3.30 8.36
N GLY A 633 -37.21 3.39 7.50
CA GLY A 633 -37.16 4.43 6.47
C GLY A 633 -38.11 4.13 5.31
N SER A 634 -38.03 4.90 4.23
CA SER A 634 -38.94 4.78 3.08
C SER A 634 -38.89 3.43 2.36
N SER A 635 -37.85 2.62 2.59
CA SER A 635 -37.70 1.25 2.08
C SER A 635 -38.33 0.17 2.98
N GLY A 636 -39.00 0.55 4.07
CA GLY A 636 -39.54 -0.42 5.05
C GLY A 636 -38.48 -1.00 5.98
N GLN A 637 -37.27 -0.42 5.98
CA GLN A 637 -36.10 -0.90 6.70
C GLN A 637 -35.37 0.27 7.38
N ALA A 638 -34.92 0.10 8.61
CA ALA A 638 -33.99 1.02 9.26
C ALA A 638 -32.56 0.51 9.03
N THR A 639 -31.69 1.33 8.46
CA THR A 639 -30.26 1.00 8.26
C THR A 639 -29.40 2.10 8.87
N LEU A 640 -28.40 1.75 9.68
CA LEU A 640 -27.45 2.69 10.27
C LEU A 640 -26.03 2.26 9.92
N PHE A 641 -25.28 3.13 9.25
CA PHE A 641 -23.84 2.96 9.02
C PHE A 641 -23.09 3.64 10.16
N LEU A 642 -23.01 2.98 11.32
CA LEU A 642 -22.25 3.49 12.45
C LEU A 642 -20.76 3.23 12.23
N ASP A 643 -19.96 4.29 12.31
CA ASP A 643 -18.52 4.25 12.10
C ASP A 643 -17.75 4.12 13.41
N ALA A 644 -18.08 4.93 14.42
CA ALA A 644 -17.46 4.81 15.75
C ALA A 644 -18.33 5.39 16.86
N LEU A 645 -18.19 4.84 18.07
CA LEU A 645 -18.59 5.49 19.32
C LEU A 645 -17.34 5.93 20.07
N VAL A 646 -17.34 7.19 20.49
CA VAL A 646 -16.19 7.81 21.14
C VAL A 646 -16.58 8.36 22.50
N PHE A 647 -15.91 7.87 23.54
CA PHE A 647 -16.08 8.31 24.92
C PHE A 647 -14.93 9.22 25.31
N VAL A 648 -15.25 10.44 25.74
CA VAL A 648 -14.29 11.48 26.09
C VAL A 648 -14.43 11.82 27.55
N ARG A 649 -13.46 11.42 28.36
CA ARG A 649 -13.48 11.79 29.78
C ARG A 649 -13.43 13.32 29.93
N SER A 650 -14.45 13.90 30.56
CA SER A 650 -14.46 15.30 31.00
C SER A 650 -14.00 15.37 32.44
N ASN A 651 -13.24 16.42 32.77
CA ASN A 651 -12.82 16.70 34.15
C ASN A 651 -14.00 16.93 35.09
#